data_AF-A0A2C5ZLJ9-F1
#
_entry.id   AF-A0A2C5ZLJ9-F1
#
_cell.length_a   1.000
_cell.length_b   1.000
_cell.length_c   1.000
_cell.angle_alpha   90.00
_cell.angle_beta   90.00
_cell.angle_gamma   90.00
#
_symmetry.space_group_name_H-M   'P 1'
#
loop_
_entity.id
_entity.type
_entity.pdbx_description
1 polymer ?
#
loop_
_entity_poly.entity_id
_entity_poly.type
_entity_poly.pdbx_seq_one_letter_code
_entity_poly.pdbx_strand_id
1 'polypeptide(L)'
;MAADDYTRIRNELSKEIHYRLENASSPQYRFAPEGSCKEALNVFHLGMFLSSLHFTVDDISKEEFARKLRDNKLYEFLATLIYANCSDKAALRFVRRLKVDPPGWPAGLVGGRKALPTDEEHINELFGGAFEDTRLFMDNQACFCPVVLQQGDDIVVKDPEKERLPYLLQEDGSIKERKGGGSYGEVYKVVIAKGHFYDNRDNVRFRAESSISIARKDYDLEAVKGDLSKIKEEFAILKTILGTPSKCENIVEALCFLQIGMREFSLFMPLADLDLDKYMMKVNPAAPDSNKDKAAILHSAAGLAKGLDYLHSGITTRDHETIACYHMDLKPANILVFIKRDECLWKLSDFGISRIKVRHPRGASNNALRNMLDRDNSVSGTVNRRGDGPYLAPESISTKPQMTWRSDIWSLGCIISIVFTYLELGAAGVRKYSEERTKNSGENMDRFFLKKKNAFSDSKPHPSVEKQHKELVRTVTEHGRPKVEAIALEKMLKFLERSVLNIRPAKRLKAREIGEELEVVHDFYRKTSTRRMTTASLLGERPMTTASLSTESNMTPGPAPRHSNLMTWPSNRSSTSSRDNSSSAEGALQRTVVDDSNRKMDDCKGCLVSPNGAYVVYWTKYTILLYASDFDGEEIAIKPSDAYVLQNTDYSWKRVYASQRFLVASTTNTNHCYIFEVEGGTLNDLNLTSFRQIHLRLPPGSRDATSPTVFREPTSPEAD
;
A
#
# COMPACT_ATOMS: atom_id res chain seq x y z
N MET A 1 19.98 51.87 -24.10
CA MET A 1 19.65 51.17 -25.36
C MET A 1 19.85 49.65 -25.29
N ALA A 2 20.69 49.11 -24.39
CA ALA A 2 20.88 47.64 -24.27
C ALA A 2 19.74 46.88 -23.55
N ALA A 3 19.11 47.48 -22.54
CA ALA A 3 18.05 46.83 -21.74
C ALA A 3 16.78 46.50 -22.54
N ASP A 4 16.51 47.25 -23.61
CA ASP A 4 15.33 47.03 -24.47
C ASP A 4 15.46 45.76 -25.31
N ASP A 5 16.67 45.42 -25.76
CA ASP A 5 16.89 44.25 -26.62
C ASP A 5 16.80 42.94 -25.84
N TYR A 6 17.49 42.84 -24.69
CA TYR A 6 17.36 41.67 -23.79
C TYR A 6 15.91 41.46 -23.36
N THR A 7 15.21 42.52 -22.93
CA THR A 7 13.82 42.40 -22.49
C THR A 7 12.93 41.89 -23.62
N ARG A 8 13.10 42.40 -24.85
CA ARG A 8 12.36 41.94 -26.03
C ARG A 8 12.62 40.46 -26.31
N ILE A 9 13.89 40.06 -26.44
CA ILE A 9 14.27 38.68 -26.76
C ILE A 9 13.84 37.72 -25.66
N ARG A 10 14.03 38.07 -24.39
CA ARG A 10 13.58 37.28 -23.24
C ARG A 10 12.06 37.06 -23.29
N ASN A 11 11.28 38.09 -23.61
CA ASN A 11 9.83 37.97 -23.70
C ASN A 11 9.40 37.06 -24.87
N GLU A 12 10.10 37.11 -26.01
CA GLU A 12 9.87 36.18 -27.14
C GLU A 12 10.18 34.73 -26.75
N LEU A 13 11.34 34.49 -26.14
CA LEU A 13 11.74 33.16 -25.68
C LEU A 13 10.84 32.63 -24.56
N SER A 14 10.40 33.50 -23.65
CA SER A 14 9.46 33.14 -22.58
C SER A 14 8.12 32.66 -23.16
N LYS A 15 7.61 33.29 -24.24
CA LYS A 15 6.44 32.80 -24.98
C LYS A 15 6.70 31.44 -25.63
N GLU A 16 7.85 31.28 -26.26
CA GLU A 16 8.22 30.03 -26.93
C GLU A 16 8.32 28.84 -25.95
N ILE A 17 8.85 29.10 -24.76
CA ILE A 17 8.84 28.17 -23.63
C ILE A 17 7.41 27.91 -23.17
N HIS A 18 6.60 28.97 -22.97
CA HIS A 18 5.23 28.86 -22.48
C HIS A 18 4.35 27.96 -23.37
N TYR A 19 4.45 28.09 -24.70
CA TYR A 19 3.69 27.28 -25.65
C TYR A 19 3.99 25.77 -25.57
N ARG A 20 5.09 25.39 -24.93
CA ARG A 20 5.52 24.01 -24.75
C ARG A 20 5.32 23.47 -23.34
N LEU A 21 4.76 24.26 -22.44
CA LEU A 21 4.39 23.80 -21.11
C LEU A 21 3.09 22.99 -21.18
N GLU A 22 3.03 21.90 -20.41
CA GLU A 22 1.77 21.24 -20.11
C GLU A 22 1.05 22.03 -19.03
N ASN A 23 -0.29 21.98 -19.05
CA ASN A 23 -1.14 22.70 -18.11
C ASN A 23 -0.83 24.21 -18.03
N ALA A 24 -0.39 24.83 -19.13
CA ALA A 24 0.18 26.19 -19.16
C ALA A 24 -0.70 27.26 -18.46
N SER A 25 -2.02 27.12 -18.55
CA SER A 25 -3.01 28.02 -17.92
C SER A 25 -3.16 27.85 -16.40
N SER A 26 -2.53 26.84 -15.79
CA SER A 26 -2.62 26.55 -14.35
C SER A 26 -1.25 26.69 -13.67
N PRO A 27 -0.96 27.83 -13.01
CA PRO A 27 0.34 28.07 -12.37
C PRO A 27 0.78 27.00 -11.37
N GLN A 28 -0.18 26.38 -10.67
CA GLN A 28 0.10 25.32 -9.71
C GLN A 28 0.48 23.97 -10.34
N TYR A 29 0.01 23.69 -11.56
CA TYR A 29 0.16 22.40 -12.23
C TYR A 29 0.96 22.46 -13.53
N ARG A 30 1.36 23.65 -13.98
CA ARG A 30 2.18 23.82 -15.18
C ARG A 30 3.57 23.24 -14.98
N PHE A 31 4.05 22.54 -15.99
CA PHE A 31 5.42 22.06 -16.03
C PHE A 31 5.92 21.92 -17.47
N ALA A 32 7.24 21.93 -17.64
CA ALA A 32 7.90 21.70 -18.90
C ALA A 32 8.14 20.20 -19.11
N PRO A 33 7.53 19.54 -20.11
CA PRO A 33 7.81 18.13 -20.39
C PRO A 33 9.28 17.87 -20.70
N GLU A 34 9.78 16.69 -20.39
CA GLU A 34 11.18 16.35 -20.64
C GLU A 34 11.54 16.51 -22.13
N GLY A 35 12.53 17.36 -22.40
CA GLY A 35 12.99 17.71 -23.75
C GLY A 35 12.39 19.00 -24.33
N SER A 36 11.28 19.50 -23.77
CA SER A 36 10.59 20.68 -24.30
C SER A 36 11.43 21.96 -24.21
N CYS A 37 12.19 22.15 -23.13
CA CYS A 37 13.11 23.27 -22.97
C CYS A 37 14.22 23.27 -24.03
N LYS A 38 14.72 22.10 -24.43
CA LYS A 38 15.74 21.98 -25.47
C LYS A 38 15.18 22.29 -26.86
N GLU A 39 13.93 21.90 -27.11
CA GLU A 39 13.23 22.25 -28.36
C GLU A 39 12.93 23.75 -28.43
N ALA A 40 12.48 24.34 -27.32
CA ALA A 40 12.24 25.78 -27.18
C ALA A 40 13.55 26.57 -27.35
N LEU A 41 14.63 26.13 -26.71
CA LEU A 41 15.94 26.78 -26.73
C LEU A 41 16.88 26.11 -27.72
N ASN A 42 16.46 26.05 -28.99
CA ASN A 42 17.30 25.55 -30.08
C ASN A 42 18.50 26.49 -30.35
N VAL A 43 19.44 26.05 -31.20
CA VAL A 43 20.69 26.79 -31.47
C VAL A 43 20.44 28.22 -31.97
N PHE A 44 19.37 28.46 -32.74
CA PHE A 44 19.01 29.79 -33.20
C PHE A 44 18.56 30.68 -32.04
N HIS A 45 17.64 30.20 -31.20
CA HIS A 45 17.15 30.92 -30.02
C HIS A 45 18.26 31.19 -28.99
N LEU A 46 19.18 30.23 -28.80
CA LEU A 46 20.36 30.43 -27.95
C LEU A 46 21.28 31.53 -28.51
N GLY A 47 21.46 31.60 -29.83
CA GLY A 47 22.20 32.68 -30.47
C GLY A 47 21.55 34.06 -30.28
N MET A 48 20.22 34.14 -30.40
CA MET A 48 19.47 35.37 -30.12
C MET A 48 19.63 35.81 -28.65
N PHE A 49 19.49 34.87 -27.71
CA PHE A 49 19.69 35.12 -26.29
C PHE A 49 21.08 35.71 -26.00
N LEU A 50 22.15 35.08 -26.50
CA LEU A 50 23.52 35.56 -26.31
C LEU A 50 23.73 36.96 -26.92
N SER A 51 23.22 37.19 -28.13
CA SER A 51 23.35 38.47 -28.82
C SER A 51 22.70 39.61 -28.03
N SER A 52 21.53 39.33 -27.41
CA SER A 52 20.79 40.32 -26.62
C SER A 52 21.52 40.76 -25.34
N LEU A 53 22.43 39.94 -24.82
CA LEU A 53 23.27 40.27 -23.65
C LEU A 53 24.47 41.16 -24.01
N HIS A 54 24.61 41.57 -25.27
CA HIS A 54 25.74 42.33 -25.79
C HIS A 54 27.08 41.64 -25.49
N PHE A 55 27.06 40.31 -25.48
CA PHE A 55 28.23 39.46 -25.31
C PHE A 55 29.08 39.55 -26.58
N THR A 56 30.39 39.77 -26.46
CA THR A 56 31.23 39.88 -27.67
C THR A 56 31.52 38.50 -28.25
N VAL A 57 31.72 38.41 -29.56
CA VAL A 57 32.00 37.14 -30.27
C VAL A 57 33.26 36.45 -29.75
N ASP A 58 34.18 37.20 -29.14
CA ASP A 58 35.40 36.70 -28.50
C ASP A 58 35.16 36.00 -27.15
N ASP A 59 33.92 36.01 -26.64
CA ASP A 59 33.63 35.47 -25.32
C ASP A 59 33.13 34.02 -25.33
N ILE A 60 32.13 33.64 -26.13
CA ILE A 60 31.68 32.25 -26.33
C ILE A 60 30.89 32.16 -27.64
N SER A 61 31.19 31.19 -28.50
CA SER A 61 30.38 30.99 -29.72
C SER A 61 28.99 30.43 -29.37
N LYS A 62 27.98 30.68 -30.21
CA LYS A 62 26.64 30.10 -30.02
C LYS A 62 26.66 28.56 -30.05
N GLU A 63 27.55 27.97 -30.85
CA GLU A 63 27.78 26.53 -30.93
C GLU A 63 28.42 26.00 -29.63
N GLU A 64 29.41 26.71 -29.09
CA GLU A 64 30.05 26.34 -27.83
C GLU A 64 29.09 26.47 -26.65
N PHE A 65 28.29 27.53 -26.60
CA PHE A 65 27.26 27.72 -25.58
C PHE A 65 26.21 26.60 -25.61
N ALA A 66 25.68 26.29 -26.81
CA ALA A 66 24.74 25.19 -26.98
C ALA A 66 25.34 23.83 -26.59
N ARG A 67 26.62 23.61 -26.93
CA ARG A 67 27.37 22.41 -26.52
C ARG A 67 27.50 22.33 -25.00
N LYS A 68 27.96 23.39 -24.33
CA LYS A 68 28.09 23.46 -22.87
C LYS A 68 26.75 23.27 -22.16
N LEU A 69 25.65 23.87 -22.64
CA LEU A 69 24.32 23.64 -22.06
C LEU A 69 23.90 22.17 -22.14
N ARG A 70 24.14 21.52 -23.28
CA ARG A 70 23.79 20.11 -23.49
C ARG A 70 24.65 19.19 -22.64
N ASP A 71 25.96 19.38 -22.66
CA ASP A 71 26.92 18.52 -21.96
C ASP A 71 26.71 18.60 -20.43
N ASN A 72 26.26 19.77 -19.92
CA ASN A 72 25.94 19.99 -18.50
C ASN A 72 24.45 19.82 -18.14
N LYS A 73 23.56 19.52 -19.10
CA LYS A 73 22.10 19.37 -18.89
C LYS A 73 21.43 20.60 -18.23
N LEU A 74 21.69 21.79 -18.78
CA LEU A 74 21.27 23.09 -18.21
C LEU A 74 20.12 23.78 -18.96
N TYR A 75 19.41 23.07 -19.84
CA TYR A 75 18.30 23.66 -20.61
C TYR A 75 17.15 24.10 -19.71
N GLU A 76 16.78 23.28 -18.73
CA GLU A 76 15.73 23.56 -17.75
C GLU A 76 16.11 24.75 -16.84
N PHE A 77 17.39 24.83 -16.46
CA PHE A 77 17.92 25.95 -15.69
C PHE A 77 17.82 27.28 -16.45
N LEU A 78 18.30 27.31 -17.70
CA LEU A 78 18.24 28.50 -18.54
C LEU A 78 16.78 28.88 -18.85
N ALA A 79 15.93 27.89 -19.12
CA ALA A 79 14.50 28.13 -19.31
C ALA A 79 13.86 28.75 -18.07
N THR A 80 14.24 28.31 -16.87
CA THR A 80 13.77 28.91 -15.61
C THR A 80 14.18 30.38 -15.51
N LEU A 81 15.44 30.70 -15.78
CA LEU A 81 15.97 32.08 -15.75
C LEU A 81 15.19 33.00 -16.70
N ILE A 82 15.00 32.55 -17.95
CA ILE A 82 14.28 33.32 -18.98
C ILE A 82 12.82 33.50 -18.58
N TYR A 83 12.16 32.41 -18.18
CA TYR A 83 10.73 32.38 -17.90
C TYR A 83 10.35 33.13 -16.60
N ALA A 84 11.24 33.13 -15.61
CA ALA A 84 11.12 33.87 -14.37
C ALA A 84 11.28 35.40 -14.53
N ASN A 85 11.60 35.87 -15.73
CA ASN A 85 11.91 37.27 -16.03
C ASN A 85 13.14 37.81 -15.29
N CYS A 86 14.15 36.98 -15.03
CA CYS A 86 15.40 37.43 -14.42
C CYS A 86 16.09 38.50 -15.28
N SER A 87 16.86 39.37 -14.61
CA SER A 87 17.58 40.48 -15.21
C SER A 87 18.68 40.04 -16.19
N ASP A 88 19.07 40.94 -17.09
CA ASP A 88 20.22 40.78 -17.96
C ASP A 88 21.53 40.56 -17.17
N LYS A 89 21.66 41.17 -15.98
CA LYS A 89 22.79 40.95 -15.07
C LYS A 89 22.85 39.50 -14.56
N ALA A 90 21.72 38.92 -14.16
CA ALA A 90 21.65 37.52 -13.73
C ALA A 90 21.96 36.56 -14.90
N ALA A 91 21.37 36.81 -16.07
CA ALA A 91 21.66 36.08 -17.30
C ALA A 91 23.16 36.13 -17.67
N LEU A 92 23.77 37.32 -17.61
CA LEU A 92 25.19 37.52 -17.92
C LEU A 92 26.10 36.78 -16.94
N ARG A 93 25.76 36.78 -15.64
CA ARG A 93 26.48 36.01 -14.61
C ARG A 93 26.42 34.51 -14.90
N PHE A 94 25.24 33.97 -15.24
CA PHE A 94 25.08 32.58 -15.63
C PHE A 94 25.95 32.21 -16.85
N VAL A 95 25.92 33.01 -17.92
CA VAL A 95 26.71 32.75 -19.14
C VAL A 95 28.22 32.80 -18.86
N ARG A 96 28.69 33.79 -18.09
CA ARG A 96 30.11 33.89 -17.69
C ARG A 96 30.56 32.69 -16.86
N ARG A 97 29.71 32.23 -15.93
CA ARG A 97 30.01 31.06 -15.10
C ARG A 97 30.10 29.79 -15.93
N LEU A 98 29.16 29.57 -16.85
CA LEU A 98 29.18 28.43 -17.78
C LEU A 98 30.42 28.40 -18.69
N LYS A 99 30.95 29.58 -19.06
CA LYS A 99 32.21 29.69 -19.82
C LYS A 99 33.40 29.19 -19.01
N VAL A 100 33.56 29.72 -17.78
CA VAL A 100 34.75 29.53 -16.93
C VAL A 100 34.79 28.17 -16.27
N ASP A 101 33.65 27.63 -15.85
CA ASP A 101 33.62 26.42 -15.04
C ASP A 101 33.77 25.13 -15.86
N PRO A 102 34.39 24.09 -15.26
CA PRO A 102 34.60 22.81 -15.91
C PRO A 102 33.27 22.06 -16.18
N PRO A 103 33.29 21.03 -17.03
CA PRO A 103 32.15 20.14 -17.20
C PRO A 103 31.70 19.59 -15.84
N GLY A 104 30.43 19.79 -15.47
CA GLY A 104 29.86 19.37 -14.19
C GLY A 104 29.49 20.50 -13.22
N TRP A 105 29.54 21.78 -13.64
CA TRP A 105 28.95 22.90 -12.91
C TRP A 105 27.44 23.05 -13.23
N PRO A 106 26.58 23.31 -12.22
CA PRO A 106 26.86 23.59 -10.79
C PRO A 106 27.43 22.42 -9.97
N ALA A 107 28.35 22.74 -9.04
CA ALA A 107 29.04 21.77 -8.18
C ALA A 107 28.01 20.99 -7.33
N GLY A 108 27.86 19.70 -7.61
CA GLY A 108 26.80 18.84 -7.08
C GLY A 108 26.28 17.80 -8.10
N LEU A 109 26.66 17.95 -9.36
CA LEU A 109 26.24 17.12 -10.50
C LEU A 109 27.11 15.86 -10.77
N VAL A 110 27.93 15.41 -9.83
CA VAL A 110 28.63 14.13 -9.96
C VAL A 110 27.62 13.00 -9.68
N GLY A 111 27.28 12.22 -10.70
CA GLY A 111 26.44 11.01 -10.55
C GLY A 111 25.00 11.08 -11.09
N GLY A 112 24.71 11.97 -12.05
CA GLY A 112 23.45 11.90 -12.80
C GLY A 112 22.23 12.59 -12.17
N ARG A 113 22.43 13.46 -11.17
CA ARG A 113 21.36 14.36 -10.67
C ARG A 113 21.03 15.45 -11.70
N LYS A 114 19.79 15.94 -11.69
CA LYS A 114 19.32 17.09 -12.47
C LYS A 114 19.84 18.40 -11.86
N ALA A 115 20.06 19.44 -12.67
CA ALA A 115 20.48 20.77 -12.21
C ALA A 115 19.40 21.53 -11.40
N LEU A 116 18.17 21.02 -11.42
CA LEU A 116 17.04 21.45 -10.61
C LEU A 116 16.47 20.23 -9.84
N PRO A 117 15.87 20.42 -8.66
CA PRO A 117 15.73 21.69 -7.97
C PRO A 117 17.06 22.12 -7.34
N THR A 118 17.28 23.43 -7.24
CA THR A 118 18.45 24.04 -6.59
C THR A 118 18.03 24.83 -5.37
N ASP A 119 18.96 25.03 -4.44
CA ASP A 119 18.74 25.84 -3.25
C ASP A 119 18.94 27.35 -3.51
N GLU A 120 18.40 28.14 -2.58
CA GLU A 120 18.41 29.60 -2.65
C GLU A 120 19.82 30.17 -2.47
N GLU A 121 20.65 29.55 -1.63
CA GLU A 121 22.03 29.97 -1.37
C GLU A 121 22.86 29.92 -2.65
N HIS A 122 22.76 28.81 -3.40
CA HIS A 122 23.45 28.63 -4.66
C HIS A 122 23.02 29.65 -5.72
N ILE A 123 21.70 29.90 -5.85
CA ILE A 123 21.19 30.89 -6.81
C ILE A 123 21.61 32.31 -6.40
N ASN A 124 21.56 32.63 -5.11
CA ASN A 124 21.98 33.93 -4.60
C ASN A 124 23.47 34.16 -4.87
N GLU A 125 24.32 33.15 -4.69
CA GLU A 125 25.75 33.23 -5.05
C GLU A 125 25.94 33.43 -6.56
N LEU A 126 25.26 32.63 -7.39
CA LEU A 126 25.37 32.72 -8.85
C LEU A 126 24.90 34.07 -9.39
N PHE A 127 23.79 34.58 -8.85
CA PHE A 127 23.26 35.89 -9.18
C PHE A 127 23.90 36.99 -8.35
N GLY A 128 25.03 36.71 -7.67
CA GLY A 128 25.88 37.63 -6.92
C GLY A 128 25.12 38.58 -5.99
N GLY A 129 24.29 38.02 -5.11
CA GLY A 129 23.53 38.71 -4.08
C GLY A 129 22.22 39.37 -4.55
N ALA A 130 21.79 39.11 -5.80
CA ALA A 130 20.57 39.73 -6.34
C ALA A 130 19.32 39.04 -5.77
N PHE A 131 18.79 39.57 -4.68
CA PHE A 131 17.63 39.03 -3.98
C PHE A 131 16.40 38.85 -4.88
N GLU A 132 16.04 39.87 -5.68
CA GLU A 132 14.86 39.82 -6.56
C GLU A 132 14.97 38.74 -7.65
N ASP A 133 16.12 38.66 -8.34
CA ASP A 133 16.34 37.62 -9.36
C ASP A 133 16.35 36.21 -8.75
N THR A 134 16.92 36.08 -7.55
CA THR A 134 16.94 34.82 -6.79
C THR A 134 15.52 34.38 -6.47
N ARG A 135 14.71 35.27 -5.88
CA ARG A 135 13.32 34.99 -5.57
C ARG A 135 12.51 34.60 -6.81
N LEU A 136 12.61 35.39 -7.90
CA LEU A 136 11.92 35.10 -9.15
C LEU A 136 12.25 33.71 -9.71
N PHE A 137 13.54 33.33 -9.67
CA PHE A 137 13.98 32.02 -10.10
C PHE A 137 13.41 30.91 -9.21
N MET A 138 13.50 31.07 -7.90
CA MET A 138 13.02 30.09 -6.92
C MET A 138 11.50 29.88 -7.04
N ASP A 139 10.73 30.94 -7.26
CA ASP A 139 9.27 30.89 -7.42
C ASP A 139 8.83 30.15 -8.71
N ASN A 140 9.72 30.01 -9.70
CA ASN A 140 9.41 29.40 -10.99
C ASN A 140 10.11 28.06 -11.26
N GLN A 141 11.15 27.69 -10.51
CA GLN A 141 11.97 26.50 -10.80
C GLN A 141 11.16 25.20 -10.84
N ALA A 142 10.10 25.10 -10.04
CA ALA A 142 9.29 23.89 -9.96
C ALA A 142 8.68 23.51 -11.30
N CYS A 143 8.29 24.52 -12.10
CA CYS A 143 7.76 24.33 -13.45
C CYS A 143 8.74 23.58 -14.37
N PHE A 144 10.04 23.78 -14.16
CA PHE A 144 11.11 23.16 -14.94
C PHE A 144 11.75 21.97 -14.24
N CYS A 145 11.19 21.56 -13.10
CA CYS A 145 11.63 20.41 -12.33
C CYS A 145 10.51 19.37 -12.16
N PRO A 146 9.98 18.80 -13.26
CA PRO A 146 9.04 17.69 -13.17
C PRO A 146 9.72 16.39 -12.75
N VAL A 147 9.01 15.63 -11.92
CA VAL A 147 9.37 14.26 -11.55
C VAL A 147 9.32 13.37 -12.79
N VAL A 148 10.24 12.40 -12.85
CA VAL A 148 10.24 11.35 -13.87
C VAL A 148 10.01 10.04 -13.14
N LEU A 149 8.94 9.34 -13.52
CA LEU A 149 8.58 8.05 -12.95
C LEU A 149 9.34 6.94 -13.69
N GLN A 150 9.89 5.99 -12.95
CA GLN A 150 10.57 4.83 -13.54
C GLN A 150 10.04 3.55 -12.90
N GLN A 151 9.77 2.55 -13.73
CA GLN A 151 9.28 1.27 -13.26
C GLN A 151 10.32 0.55 -12.39
N GLY A 152 9.88 0.05 -11.23
CA GLY A 152 10.69 -0.62 -10.23
C GLY A 152 11.39 0.31 -9.23
N ASP A 153 11.30 1.63 -9.41
CA ASP A 153 12.00 2.60 -8.58
C ASP A 153 11.16 3.09 -7.39
N ASP A 154 11.87 3.45 -6.33
CA ASP A 154 11.38 4.19 -5.17
C ASP A 154 11.69 5.68 -5.34
N ILE A 155 10.67 6.46 -5.67
CA ILE A 155 10.79 7.88 -5.97
C ILE A 155 10.48 8.68 -4.72
N VAL A 156 11.36 9.61 -4.38
CA VAL A 156 11.20 10.49 -3.21
C VAL A 156 11.19 11.93 -3.67
N VAL A 157 10.02 12.57 -3.54
CA VAL A 157 9.84 14.01 -3.71
C VAL A 157 9.96 14.65 -2.34
N LYS A 158 11.08 15.32 -2.09
CA LYS A 158 11.35 15.93 -0.77
C LYS A 158 10.47 17.14 -0.51
N ASP A 159 10.26 17.94 -1.54
CA ASP A 159 9.56 19.22 -1.46
C ASP A 159 8.62 19.37 -2.68
N PRO A 160 7.30 19.21 -2.50
CA PRO A 160 6.33 19.32 -3.59
C PRO A 160 6.18 20.76 -4.12
N GLU A 161 6.71 21.76 -3.41
CA GLU A 161 6.74 23.14 -3.91
C GLU A 161 7.86 23.34 -4.93
N LYS A 162 8.95 22.56 -4.84
CA LYS A 162 10.12 22.64 -5.72
C LYS A 162 10.13 21.63 -6.86
N GLU A 163 9.35 20.56 -6.76
CA GLU A 163 9.26 19.51 -7.78
C GLU A 163 7.80 19.34 -8.24
N ARG A 164 7.56 19.37 -9.55
CA ARG A 164 6.21 19.19 -10.10
C ARG A 164 5.92 17.73 -10.42
N LEU A 165 4.71 17.29 -10.08
CA LEU A 165 4.23 15.99 -10.53
C LEU A 165 3.83 16.08 -12.01
N PRO A 166 4.23 15.11 -12.85
CA PRO A 166 4.08 15.19 -14.30
C PRO A 166 2.66 14.80 -14.78
N TYR A 167 1.62 15.31 -14.11
CA TYR A 167 0.23 14.93 -14.37
C TYR A 167 -0.45 15.93 -15.31
N LEU A 168 -1.14 15.43 -16.34
CA LEU A 168 -1.95 16.25 -17.22
C LEU A 168 -3.30 16.59 -16.58
N LEU A 169 -3.77 17.82 -16.80
CA LEU A 169 -5.12 18.23 -16.45
C LEU A 169 -6.14 17.50 -17.33
N GLN A 170 -7.25 17.10 -16.71
CA GLN A 170 -8.40 16.52 -17.37
C GLN A 170 -9.41 17.62 -17.75
N GLU A 171 -10.45 17.26 -18.51
CA GLU A 171 -11.48 18.20 -18.99
C GLU A 171 -12.18 18.96 -17.86
N ASP A 172 -12.30 18.35 -16.68
CA ASP A 172 -12.90 18.95 -15.48
C ASP A 172 -11.93 19.84 -14.68
N GLY A 173 -10.70 20.03 -15.17
CA GLY A 173 -9.65 20.79 -14.49
C GLY A 173 -8.97 20.04 -13.35
N SER A 174 -9.23 18.75 -13.17
CA SER A 174 -8.56 17.90 -12.17
C SER A 174 -7.30 17.24 -12.74
N ILE A 175 -6.26 17.07 -11.92
CA ILE A 175 -5.06 16.28 -12.27
C ILE A 175 -5.20 14.78 -11.95
N LYS A 176 -6.31 14.40 -11.30
CA LYS A 176 -6.57 13.03 -10.86
C LYS A 176 -8.06 12.76 -10.77
N GLU A 177 -8.51 11.64 -11.34
CA GLU A 177 -9.91 11.19 -11.29
C GLU A 177 -10.05 10.11 -10.21
N ARG A 178 -10.94 10.28 -9.23
CA ARG A 178 -11.17 9.27 -8.19
C ARG A 178 -11.82 8.02 -8.78
N LYS A 179 -11.18 6.86 -8.65
CA LYS A 179 -11.71 5.55 -9.12
C LYS A 179 -12.33 4.71 -8.01
N GLY A 180 -11.90 4.93 -6.77
CA GLY A 180 -12.43 4.24 -5.60
C GLY A 180 -11.62 4.57 -4.35
N GLY A 181 -12.05 4.03 -3.23
CA GLY A 181 -11.36 4.20 -1.95
C GLY A 181 -11.82 3.14 -0.96
N GLY A 182 -10.90 2.71 -0.11
CA GLY A 182 -11.12 1.73 0.93
C GLY A 182 -10.57 2.22 2.27
N SER A 183 -10.56 1.34 3.27
CA SER A 183 -10.07 1.65 4.61
C SER A 183 -8.57 1.95 4.70
N TYR A 184 -7.81 1.74 3.62
CA TYR A 184 -6.34 1.85 3.58
C TYR A 184 -5.83 2.89 2.59
N GLY A 185 -6.74 3.63 1.95
CA GLY A 185 -6.35 4.63 0.97
C GLY A 185 -7.33 4.80 -0.17
N GLU A 186 -7.04 5.81 -0.97
CA GLU A 186 -7.83 6.28 -2.09
C GLU A 186 -7.11 5.96 -3.40
N VAL A 187 -7.85 5.54 -4.42
CA VAL A 187 -7.32 5.18 -5.74
C VAL A 187 -7.79 6.20 -6.76
N TYR A 188 -6.83 6.74 -7.50
CA TYR A 188 -7.05 7.71 -8.56
C TYR A 188 -6.52 7.18 -9.89
N LYS A 189 -7.16 7.55 -10.99
CA LYS A 189 -6.54 7.56 -12.32
C LYS A 189 -5.78 8.87 -12.46
N VAL A 190 -4.54 8.77 -12.91
CA VAL A 190 -3.70 9.91 -13.30
C VAL A 190 -3.19 9.71 -14.71
N VAL A 191 -3.00 10.81 -15.45
CA VAL A 191 -2.44 10.78 -16.80
C VAL A 191 -1.04 11.38 -16.72
N ILE A 192 -0.02 10.54 -16.91
CA ILE A 192 1.38 10.96 -16.89
C ILE A 192 1.74 11.52 -18.27
N ALA A 193 2.37 12.68 -18.31
CA ALA A 193 2.82 13.31 -19.56
C ALA A 193 3.88 12.48 -20.30
N LYS A 194 3.96 12.67 -21.62
CA LYS A 194 4.97 12.02 -22.48
C LYS A 194 6.38 12.26 -21.94
N GLY A 195 7.22 11.24 -21.99
CA GLY A 195 8.59 11.33 -21.49
C GLY A 195 8.76 11.31 -19.96
N HIS A 196 7.68 11.29 -19.17
CA HIS A 196 7.76 11.25 -17.70
C HIS A 196 7.50 9.87 -17.09
N PHE A 197 7.46 8.84 -17.92
CA PHE A 197 7.39 7.45 -17.48
C PHE A 197 8.39 6.60 -18.27
N TYR A 198 9.25 5.87 -17.55
CA TYR A 198 10.17 4.90 -18.12
C TYR A 198 9.72 3.48 -17.73
N ASP A 199 9.39 2.70 -18.75
CA ASP A 199 9.06 1.29 -18.66
C ASP A 199 10.38 0.47 -18.66
N ASN A 200 10.46 -0.55 -17.82
CA ASN A 200 11.65 -1.40 -17.72
C ASN A 200 11.27 -2.82 -18.16
N ARG A 201 11.34 -3.09 -19.47
CA ARG A 201 11.08 -4.41 -20.04
C ARG A 201 12.40 -5.07 -20.38
N ASP A 202 12.58 -6.33 -19.95
CA ASP A 202 13.76 -7.13 -20.27
C ASP A 202 15.12 -6.45 -19.93
N ASN A 203 15.15 -5.66 -18.85
CA ASN A 203 16.29 -4.83 -18.43
C ASN A 203 16.70 -3.73 -19.43
N VAL A 204 15.81 -3.36 -20.35
CA VAL A 204 15.99 -2.24 -21.27
C VAL A 204 15.00 -1.14 -20.90
N ARG A 205 15.50 0.09 -20.76
CA ARG A 205 14.69 1.26 -20.43
C ARG A 205 14.01 1.79 -21.67
N PHE A 206 12.68 1.76 -21.69
CA PHE A 206 11.87 2.33 -22.74
C PHE A 206 11.16 3.58 -22.23
N ARG A 207 11.40 4.70 -22.92
CA ARG A 207 10.71 5.96 -22.62
C ARG A 207 9.32 5.93 -23.22
N ALA A 208 8.30 6.29 -22.45
CA ALA A 208 6.95 6.44 -22.99
C ALA A 208 6.92 7.61 -23.98
N GLU A 209 6.65 7.29 -25.26
CA GLU A 209 6.56 8.26 -26.36
C GLU A 209 5.25 9.05 -26.34
N SER A 210 4.23 8.53 -25.65
CA SER A 210 2.94 9.17 -25.43
C SER A 210 2.65 9.35 -23.94
N SER A 211 1.61 10.12 -23.62
CA SER A 211 1.06 10.09 -22.26
C SER A 211 0.50 8.71 -21.92
N ILE A 212 0.47 8.38 -20.62
CA ILE A 212 0.02 7.09 -20.12
C ILE A 212 -0.96 7.28 -18.96
N SER A 213 -2.08 6.54 -18.99
CA SER A 213 -3.03 6.49 -17.89
C SER A 213 -2.65 5.38 -16.90
N ILE A 214 -2.50 5.74 -15.63
CA ILE A 214 -2.02 4.84 -14.57
C ILE A 214 -2.93 4.97 -13.34
N ALA A 215 -3.09 3.89 -12.57
CA ALA A 215 -3.73 3.94 -11.27
C ALA A 215 -2.72 4.34 -10.19
N ARG A 216 -3.02 5.36 -9.40
CA ARG A 216 -2.26 5.82 -8.24
C ARG A 216 -3.09 5.57 -6.99
N LYS A 217 -2.61 4.73 -6.07
CA LYS A 217 -3.20 4.54 -4.76
C LYS A 217 -2.45 5.39 -3.74
N ASP A 218 -3.15 6.32 -3.12
CA ASP A 218 -2.64 7.15 -2.01
C ASP A 218 -3.03 6.48 -0.70
N TYR A 219 -2.04 6.22 0.15
CA TYR A 219 -2.28 5.61 1.46
C TYR A 219 -2.62 6.70 2.48
N ASP A 220 -3.79 6.60 3.12
CA ASP A 220 -4.19 7.52 4.18
C ASP A 220 -3.52 7.12 5.50
N LEU A 221 -2.39 7.78 5.75
CA LEU A 221 -1.57 7.53 6.93
C LEU A 221 -2.03 8.30 8.17
N GLU A 222 -2.96 9.26 8.02
CA GLU A 222 -3.53 9.97 9.15
C GLU A 222 -4.68 9.19 9.79
N ALA A 223 -5.42 8.40 8.99
CA ALA A 223 -6.44 7.48 9.49
C ALA A 223 -5.86 6.33 10.34
N VAL A 224 -4.59 5.98 10.12
CA VAL A 224 -3.82 5.11 11.00
C VAL A 224 -3.35 5.93 12.19
N LYS A 225 -4.16 5.98 13.27
CA LYS A 225 -3.81 6.58 14.57
C LYS A 225 -2.60 5.87 15.24
N GLY A 226 -1.43 5.85 14.60
CA GLY A 226 -0.33 4.99 15.01
C GLY A 226 1.04 5.43 14.51
N ASP A 227 2.03 4.92 15.24
CA ASP A 227 3.48 5.02 15.04
C ASP A 227 3.91 4.94 13.56
N LEU A 228 4.64 5.97 13.10
CA LEU A 228 5.22 6.06 11.75
C LEU A 228 6.08 4.83 11.39
N SER A 229 6.59 4.10 12.39
CA SER A 229 7.31 2.83 12.19
C SER A 229 6.44 1.76 11.52
N LYS A 230 5.19 1.58 11.97
CA LYS A 230 4.26 0.57 11.45
C LYS A 230 3.84 0.83 10.00
N ILE A 231 3.73 2.10 9.63
CA ILE A 231 3.42 2.55 8.27
C ILE A 231 4.58 2.23 7.32
N LYS A 232 5.81 2.53 7.74
CA LYS A 232 7.01 2.17 6.97
C LYS A 232 7.15 0.65 6.85
N GLU A 233 6.80 -0.10 7.89
CA GLU A 233 6.73 -1.57 7.87
C GLU A 233 5.70 -2.08 6.83
N GLU A 234 4.45 -1.57 6.85
CA GLU A 234 3.42 -1.95 5.87
C GLU A 234 3.82 -1.61 4.43
N PHE A 235 4.43 -0.44 4.22
CA PHE A 235 4.94 -0.04 2.91
C PHE A 235 6.12 -0.91 2.46
N ALA A 236 7.01 -1.33 3.38
CA ALA A 236 8.10 -2.26 3.08
C ALA A 236 7.60 -3.66 2.71
N ILE A 237 6.53 -4.13 3.37
CA ILE A 237 5.83 -5.38 3.04
C ILE A 237 5.27 -5.31 1.62
N LEU A 238 4.58 -4.22 1.28
CA LEU A 238 4.05 -3.99 -0.08
C LEU A 238 5.16 -3.98 -1.13
N LYS A 239 6.27 -3.30 -0.86
CA LYS A 239 7.47 -3.33 -1.72
C LYS A 239 8.05 -4.72 -1.89
N THR A 240 8.04 -5.53 -0.83
CA THR A 240 8.54 -6.91 -0.91
C THR A 240 7.65 -7.78 -1.81
N ILE A 241 6.32 -7.68 -1.65
CA ILE A 241 5.36 -8.47 -2.44
C ILE A 241 5.32 -8.02 -3.90
N LEU A 242 5.21 -6.70 -4.12
CA LEU A 242 4.93 -6.14 -5.45
C LEU A 242 6.17 -5.66 -6.19
N GLY A 243 7.26 -5.37 -5.48
CA GLY A 243 8.55 -4.94 -6.06
C GLY A 243 9.46 -6.11 -6.44
N THR A 244 9.11 -7.34 -6.07
CA THR A 244 9.68 -8.52 -6.72
C THR A 244 9.06 -8.60 -8.12
N PRO A 245 9.86 -8.64 -9.22
CA PRO A 245 9.31 -8.75 -10.57
C PRO A 245 8.32 -9.92 -10.60
N SER A 246 7.02 -9.61 -10.72
CA SER A 246 6.00 -10.62 -10.55
C SER A 246 6.14 -11.63 -11.68
N LYS A 247 6.48 -12.87 -11.34
CA LYS A 247 6.40 -13.99 -12.28
C LYS A 247 4.95 -14.42 -12.55
N CYS A 248 3.97 -13.81 -11.87
CA CYS A 248 2.56 -14.19 -11.97
C CYS A 248 1.71 -13.05 -12.54
N GLU A 249 1.09 -13.31 -13.69
CA GLU A 249 0.21 -12.35 -14.37
C GLU A 249 -1.07 -12.03 -13.59
N ASN A 250 -1.48 -12.90 -12.67
CA ASN A 250 -2.72 -12.79 -11.89
C ASN A 250 -2.55 -12.01 -10.56
N ILE A 251 -1.46 -11.28 -10.41
CA ILE A 251 -1.22 -10.35 -9.29
C ILE A 251 -0.94 -8.98 -9.91
N VAL A 252 -1.56 -7.93 -9.35
CA VAL A 252 -1.29 -6.56 -9.82
C VAL A 252 0.18 -6.24 -9.58
N GLU A 253 0.85 -5.70 -10.59
CA GLU A 253 2.26 -5.28 -10.46
C GLU A 253 2.35 -3.88 -9.86
N ALA A 254 3.39 -3.64 -9.06
CA ALA A 254 3.79 -2.27 -8.74
C ALA A 254 4.61 -1.72 -9.89
N LEU A 255 4.15 -0.62 -10.49
CA LEU A 255 4.95 0.12 -11.45
C LEU A 255 6.03 0.90 -10.72
N CYS A 256 5.68 1.78 -9.78
CA CYS A 256 6.65 2.48 -8.95
C CYS A 256 6.03 2.92 -7.63
N PHE A 257 6.90 3.29 -6.70
CA PHE A 257 6.53 3.85 -5.41
C PHE A 257 6.91 5.32 -5.39
N LEU A 258 6.04 6.16 -4.83
CA LEU A 258 6.28 7.58 -4.66
C LEU A 258 6.08 7.95 -3.20
N GLN A 259 7.07 8.59 -2.62
CA GLN A 259 7.00 9.23 -1.32
C GLN A 259 7.05 10.75 -1.52
N ILE A 260 6.05 11.47 -1.01
CA ILE A 260 6.03 12.93 -0.99
C ILE A 260 6.23 13.37 0.47
N GLY A 261 7.30 14.14 0.70
CA GLY A 261 7.70 14.54 2.04
C GLY A 261 7.93 13.34 2.98
N MET A 262 7.43 13.43 4.20
CA MET A 262 7.59 12.37 5.23
C MET A 262 6.33 11.53 5.46
N ARG A 263 5.18 11.91 4.90
CA ARG A 263 3.86 11.40 5.34
C ARG A 263 2.93 10.99 4.21
N GLU A 264 3.33 11.13 2.95
CA GLU A 264 2.50 10.71 1.82
C GLU A 264 3.22 9.61 1.06
N PHE A 265 2.59 8.44 0.98
CA PHE A 265 3.05 7.35 0.13
C PHE A 265 1.98 7.02 -0.91
N SER A 266 2.45 6.83 -2.13
CA SER A 266 1.64 6.45 -3.26
C SER A 266 2.24 5.23 -3.96
N LEU A 267 1.36 4.35 -4.42
CA LEU A 267 1.70 3.19 -5.25
C LEU A 267 1.09 3.39 -6.64
N PHE A 268 1.93 3.32 -7.67
CA PHE A 268 1.49 3.30 -9.06
C PHE A 268 1.32 1.87 -9.56
N MET A 269 0.22 1.60 -10.25
CA MET A 269 -0.15 0.30 -10.79
C MET A 269 -0.79 0.47 -12.17
N PRO A 270 -0.78 -0.56 -13.03
CA PRO A 270 -1.53 -0.52 -14.27
C PRO A 270 -3.00 -0.16 -14.01
N LEU A 271 -3.56 0.72 -14.82
CA LEU A 271 -4.96 1.08 -14.73
C LEU A 271 -5.80 -0.10 -15.22
N ALA A 272 -6.57 -0.70 -14.32
CA ALA A 272 -7.56 -1.72 -14.67
C ALA A 272 -8.80 -1.08 -15.31
N ASP A 273 -9.49 -1.84 -16.16
CA ASP A 273 -10.75 -1.40 -16.74
C ASP A 273 -11.85 -1.35 -15.67
N LEU A 274 -11.93 -2.40 -14.85
CA LEU A 274 -12.96 -2.59 -13.83
C LEU A 274 -12.42 -3.38 -12.63
N ASP A 275 -13.21 -3.42 -11.55
CA ASP A 275 -13.13 -4.50 -10.56
C ASP A 275 -14.21 -5.56 -10.87
N LEU A 276 -14.04 -6.78 -10.37
CA LEU A 276 -14.92 -7.92 -10.69
C LEU A 276 -16.36 -7.69 -10.21
N ASP A 277 -16.56 -6.97 -9.10
CA ASP A 277 -17.91 -6.61 -8.64
C ASP A 277 -18.61 -5.71 -9.67
N LYS A 278 -17.96 -4.61 -10.09
CA LYS A 278 -18.51 -3.74 -11.13
C LYS A 278 -18.71 -4.47 -12.46
N TYR A 279 -17.78 -5.35 -12.84
CA TYR A 279 -17.89 -6.15 -14.05
C TYR A 279 -19.17 -6.98 -14.05
N MET A 280 -19.44 -7.75 -12.99
CA MET A 280 -20.62 -8.62 -12.92
C MET A 280 -21.92 -7.86 -12.62
N MET A 281 -21.86 -6.83 -11.77
CA MET A 281 -23.07 -6.24 -11.20
C MET A 281 -23.59 -5.03 -11.96
N LYS A 282 -22.71 -4.32 -12.69
CA LYS A 282 -23.04 -3.06 -13.36
C LYS A 282 -22.82 -3.10 -14.87
N VAL A 283 -21.65 -3.57 -15.31
CA VAL A 283 -21.27 -3.49 -16.73
C VAL A 283 -21.84 -4.66 -17.53
N ASN A 284 -21.77 -5.87 -17.00
CA ASN A 284 -22.31 -7.08 -17.64
C ASN A 284 -23.36 -7.73 -16.71
N PRO A 285 -24.53 -7.12 -16.47
CA PRO A 285 -25.47 -7.62 -15.47
C PRO A 285 -26.20 -8.92 -15.87
N ALA A 286 -26.21 -9.27 -17.16
CA ALA A 286 -26.81 -10.50 -17.66
C ALA A 286 -25.88 -11.71 -17.46
N ALA A 287 -26.44 -12.91 -17.41
CA ALA A 287 -25.62 -14.12 -17.48
C ALA A 287 -24.92 -14.19 -18.85
N PRO A 288 -23.70 -14.73 -18.96
CA PRO A 288 -23.04 -14.91 -20.24
C PRO A 288 -23.84 -15.85 -21.15
N ASP A 289 -24.13 -15.39 -22.36
CA ASP A 289 -25.03 -16.07 -23.30
C ASP A 289 -24.38 -17.26 -24.01
N SER A 290 -23.05 -17.34 -24.05
CA SER A 290 -22.32 -18.38 -24.78
C SER A 290 -21.35 -19.18 -23.92
N ASN A 291 -21.12 -20.44 -24.31
CA ASN A 291 -20.10 -21.28 -23.67
C ASN A 291 -18.68 -20.72 -23.83
N LYS A 292 -18.42 -19.95 -24.90
CA LYS A 292 -17.14 -19.25 -25.09
C LYS A 292 -16.91 -18.23 -23.97
N ASP A 293 -17.92 -17.43 -23.66
CA ASP A 293 -17.82 -16.37 -22.64
C ASP A 293 -17.74 -16.99 -21.24
N LYS A 294 -18.52 -18.05 -20.98
CA LYS A 294 -18.40 -18.84 -19.74
C LYS A 294 -17.00 -19.41 -19.58
N ALA A 295 -16.42 -19.97 -20.65
CA ALA A 295 -15.06 -20.48 -20.63
C ALA A 295 -14.04 -19.37 -20.32
N ALA A 296 -14.15 -18.19 -20.95
CA ALA A 296 -13.24 -17.07 -20.69
C ALA A 296 -13.26 -16.62 -19.22
N ILE A 297 -14.44 -16.54 -18.60
CA ILE A 297 -14.57 -16.21 -17.17
C ILE A 297 -13.97 -17.31 -16.29
N LEU A 298 -14.21 -18.59 -16.60
CA LEU A 298 -13.64 -19.71 -15.85
C LEU A 298 -12.11 -19.77 -15.98
N HIS A 299 -11.56 -19.45 -17.15
CA HIS A 299 -10.12 -19.31 -17.34
C HIS A 299 -9.54 -18.19 -16.45
N SER A 300 -10.22 -17.04 -16.40
CA SER A 300 -9.85 -15.93 -15.52
C SER A 300 -9.88 -16.32 -14.04
N ALA A 301 -10.91 -17.07 -13.63
CA ALA A 301 -11.06 -17.59 -12.28
C ALA A 301 -9.97 -18.61 -11.91
N ALA A 302 -9.58 -19.49 -12.85
CA ALA A 302 -8.45 -20.41 -12.65
C ALA A 302 -7.13 -19.64 -12.49
N GLY A 303 -6.90 -18.61 -13.32
CA GLY A 303 -5.76 -17.70 -13.17
C GLY A 303 -5.73 -17.02 -11.80
N LEU A 304 -6.88 -16.59 -11.28
CA LEU A 304 -6.98 -16.04 -9.93
C LEU A 304 -6.52 -17.03 -8.84
N ALA A 305 -6.91 -18.29 -8.96
CA ALA A 305 -6.47 -19.35 -8.04
C ALA A 305 -4.95 -19.59 -8.14
N LYS A 306 -4.38 -19.54 -9.35
CA LYS A 306 -2.93 -19.58 -9.58
C LYS A 306 -2.21 -18.39 -8.93
N GLY A 307 -2.77 -17.18 -9.05
CA GLY A 307 -2.26 -15.98 -8.37
C GLY A 307 -2.24 -16.15 -6.86
N LEU A 308 -3.31 -16.70 -6.28
CA LEU A 308 -3.37 -16.93 -4.83
C LEU A 308 -2.38 -18.01 -4.37
N ASP A 309 -2.20 -19.08 -5.14
CA ASP A 309 -1.19 -20.12 -4.85
C ASP A 309 0.23 -19.56 -4.87
N TYR A 310 0.51 -18.67 -5.85
CA TYR A 310 1.77 -17.95 -5.92
C TYR A 310 1.99 -17.07 -4.68
N LEU A 311 0.98 -16.33 -4.21
CA LEU A 311 1.11 -15.58 -2.95
C LEU A 311 1.41 -16.50 -1.76
N HIS A 312 0.73 -17.66 -1.68
CA HIS A 312 0.85 -18.58 -0.54
C HIS A 312 2.15 -19.38 -0.50
N SER A 313 2.83 -19.55 -1.64
CA SER A 313 3.97 -20.46 -1.74
C SER A 313 5.03 -20.14 -2.80
N GLY A 314 4.76 -19.24 -3.74
CA GLY A 314 5.61 -18.97 -4.91
C GLY A 314 6.51 -17.73 -4.79
N ILE A 315 6.32 -16.87 -3.78
CA ILE A 315 7.18 -15.70 -3.58
C ILE A 315 8.54 -16.15 -3.04
N THR A 316 9.60 -15.83 -3.77
CA THR A 316 10.98 -16.01 -3.33
C THR A 316 11.67 -14.65 -3.32
N THR A 317 12.27 -14.27 -2.19
CA THR A 317 13.00 -13.01 -2.07
C THR A 317 14.32 -13.06 -2.84
N ARG A 318 14.98 -11.90 -2.98
CA ARG A 318 16.33 -11.81 -3.54
C ARG A 318 17.36 -12.66 -2.78
N ASP A 319 17.12 -12.85 -1.48
CA ASP A 319 17.97 -13.66 -0.59
C ASP A 319 17.60 -15.16 -0.63
N HIS A 320 16.83 -15.59 -1.63
CA HIS A 320 16.37 -16.97 -1.83
C HIS A 320 15.49 -17.54 -0.71
N GLU A 321 14.84 -16.68 0.07
CA GLU A 321 13.88 -17.08 1.11
C GLU A 321 12.48 -17.20 0.52
N THR A 322 11.76 -18.27 0.85
CA THR A 322 10.35 -18.40 0.44
C THR A 322 9.46 -17.61 1.40
N ILE A 323 8.68 -16.69 0.87
CA ILE A 323 7.68 -15.94 1.62
C ILE A 323 6.28 -16.46 1.28
N ALA A 324 5.44 -16.58 2.30
CA ALA A 324 4.00 -16.73 2.14
C ALA A 324 3.32 -15.40 2.45
N CYS A 325 2.61 -14.84 1.48
CA CYS A 325 1.74 -13.68 1.62
C CYS A 325 0.29 -14.16 1.75
N TYR A 326 -0.41 -13.74 2.80
CA TYR A 326 -1.83 -13.99 2.98
C TYR A 326 -2.61 -12.69 2.76
N HIS A 327 -3.63 -12.73 1.92
CA HIS A 327 -4.31 -11.52 1.43
C HIS A 327 -5.28 -10.92 2.45
N MET A 328 -6.02 -11.76 3.19
CA MET A 328 -6.90 -11.42 4.33
C MET A 328 -8.18 -10.59 4.02
N ASP A 329 -8.31 -10.01 2.84
CA ASP A 329 -9.50 -9.25 2.39
C ASP A 329 -9.89 -9.60 0.93
N LEU A 330 -9.89 -10.89 0.59
CA LEU A 330 -10.34 -11.29 -0.75
C LEU A 330 -11.85 -11.09 -0.89
N LYS A 331 -12.23 -10.29 -1.90
CA LYS A 331 -13.61 -10.01 -2.31
C LYS A 331 -13.64 -9.59 -3.77
N PRO A 332 -14.79 -9.63 -4.47
CA PRO A 332 -14.88 -9.25 -5.87
C PRO A 332 -14.37 -7.82 -6.16
N ALA A 333 -14.58 -6.86 -5.24
CA ALA A 333 -14.08 -5.49 -5.38
C ALA A 333 -12.54 -5.36 -5.32
N ASN A 334 -11.82 -6.39 -4.84
CA ASN A 334 -10.36 -6.42 -4.78
C ASN A 334 -9.73 -7.27 -5.91
N ILE A 335 -10.54 -7.69 -6.89
CA ILE A 335 -10.08 -8.39 -8.10
C ILE A 335 -10.20 -7.42 -9.26
N LEU A 336 -9.06 -7.03 -9.83
CA LEU A 336 -9.01 -6.13 -10.99
C LEU A 336 -9.17 -6.91 -12.28
N VAL A 337 -9.95 -6.35 -13.20
CA VAL A 337 -10.27 -6.92 -14.50
C VAL A 337 -9.60 -6.07 -15.58
N PHE A 338 -8.74 -6.71 -16.37
CA PHE A 338 -8.08 -6.13 -17.53
C PHE A 338 -8.62 -6.80 -18.79
N ILE A 339 -9.16 -6.01 -19.72
CA ILE A 339 -9.81 -6.49 -20.94
C ILE A 339 -8.92 -6.12 -22.13
N LYS A 340 -8.35 -7.12 -22.81
CA LYS A 340 -7.45 -6.91 -23.96
C LYS A 340 -7.78 -7.87 -25.08
N ARG A 341 -8.18 -7.34 -26.25
CA ARG A 341 -8.37 -8.11 -27.50
C ARG A 341 -9.14 -9.42 -27.27
N ASP A 342 -10.28 -9.31 -26.57
CA ASP A 342 -11.20 -10.40 -26.16
C ASP A 342 -10.76 -11.29 -25.00
N GLU A 343 -9.59 -11.07 -24.40
CA GLU A 343 -9.15 -11.75 -23.19
C GLU A 343 -9.48 -10.93 -21.94
N CYS A 344 -9.98 -11.62 -20.92
CA CYS A 344 -10.26 -11.06 -19.61
C CYS A 344 -9.19 -11.60 -18.65
N LEU A 345 -8.32 -10.74 -18.12
CA LEU A 345 -7.30 -11.12 -17.15
C LEU A 345 -7.68 -10.59 -15.79
N TRP A 346 -7.81 -11.50 -14.82
CA TRP A 346 -8.10 -11.14 -13.43
C TRP A 346 -6.81 -11.12 -12.61
N LYS A 347 -6.63 -10.02 -11.86
CA LYS A 347 -5.50 -9.82 -10.98
C LYS A 347 -5.93 -9.55 -9.54
N LEU A 348 -5.26 -10.22 -8.60
CA LEU A 348 -5.36 -9.92 -7.17
C LEU A 348 -4.79 -8.53 -6.89
N SER A 349 -5.49 -7.74 -6.08
CA SER A 349 -5.13 -6.36 -5.74
C SER A 349 -5.52 -6.02 -4.32
N ASP A 350 -5.05 -4.87 -3.84
CA ASP A 350 -5.28 -4.37 -2.48
C ASP A 350 -4.67 -5.23 -1.36
N PHE A 351 -3.34 -5.19 -1.32
CA PHE A 351 -2.52 -5.84 -0.29
C PHE A 351 -2.43 -5.03 1.02
N GLY A 352 -3.29 -4.03 1.23
CA GLY A 352 -3.20 -3.09 2.36
C GLY A 352 -3.32 -3.74 3.76
N ILE A 353 -3.78 -4.99 3.84
CA ILE A 353 -3.80 -5.77 5.10
C ILE A 353 -3.14 -7.13 4.98
N SER A 354 -2.37 -7.33 3.91
CA SER A 354 -1.72 -8.61 3.67
C SER A 354 -0.70 -8.91 4.77
N ARG A 355 -0.61 -10.18 5.14
CA ARG A 355 0.34 -10.68 6.12
C ARG A 355 1.44 -11.45 5.41
N ILE A 356 2.69 -11.14 5.70
CA ILE A 356 3.83 -11.92 5.22
C ILE A 356 4.25 -12.91 6.33
N LYS A 357 4.68 -14.10 5.91
CA LYS A 357 5.36 -15.08 6.76
C LYS A 357 6.55 -15.65 6.01
N VAL A 358 7.73 -15.66 6.62
CA VAL A 358 8.91 -16.27 5.99
C VAL A 358 8.91 -17.78 6.27
N ARG A 359 9.24 -18.58 5.25
CA ARG A 359 9.41 -20.05 5.35
C ARG A 359 10.87 -20.38 5.12
N HIS A 360 11.54 -20.88 6.16
CA HIS A 360 12.94 -21.31 6.05
C HIS A 360 13.07 -22.85 6.03
N PRO A 361 14.11 -23.39 5.36
CA PRO A 361 14.66 -24.71 5.65
C PRO A 361 15.09 -24.79 7.12
N ARG A 362 14.92 -25.95 7.77
CA ARG A 362 15.32 -26.13 9.19
C ARG A 362 16.81 -25.84 9.35
N GLY A 363 17.17 -24.81 10.13
CA GLY A 363 18.57 -24.54 10.56
C GLY A 363 19.16 -23.16 10.29
N ALA A 364 18.43 -22.19 9.71
CA ALA A 364 18.97 -20.85 9.43
C ALA A 364 18.85 -19.86 10.62
N SER A 365 19.86 -18.99 10.77
CA SER A 365 20.07 -18.04 11.88
C SER A 365 19.03 -16.89 11.96
N ASN A 366 19.02 -16.16 13.08
CA ASN A 366 18.11 -15.04 13.39
C ASN A 366 18.59 -13.72 12.77
N ASN A 367 17.79 -13.10 11.89
CA ASN A 367 18.11 -11.80 11.23
C ASN A 367 17.11 -10.72 11.67
N ALA A 368 17.46 -9.43 11.62
CA ALA A 368 16.51 -8.33 11.95
C ALA A 368 15.25 -8.30 11.05
N LEU A 369 15.36 -8.73 9.79
CA LEU A 369 14.23 -8.92 8.87
C LEU A 369 13.24 -10.00 9.37
N ARG A 370 13.74 -11.01 10.10
CA ARG A 370 12.95 -12.09 10.73
C ARG A 370 11.95 -11.52 11.73
N ASN A 371 12.36 -10.59 12.60
CA ASN A 371 11.48 -9.98 13.60
C ASN A 371 10.43 -9.03 12.98
N MET A 372 10.73 -8.42 11.83
CA MET A 372 9.77 -7.59 11.09
C MET A 372 8.70 -8.43 10.38
N LEU A 373 9.08 -9.59 9.81
CA LEU A 373 8.19 -10.41 8.98
C LEU A 373 7.47 -11.54 9.75
N ASP A 374 8.02 -12.06 10.85
CA ASP A 374 7.42 -13.13 11.67
C ASP A 374 6.49 -12.62 12.79
N ARG A 375 5.93 -11.40 12.66
CA ARG A 375 5.12 -10.83 13.73
C ARG A 375 3.86 -11.66 14.02
N ASP A 376 3.61 -11.73 15.33
CA ASP A 376 2.61 -12.49 16.06
C ASP A 376 1.25 -12.62 15.35
N ASN A 377 0.65 -13.82 15.41
CA ASN A 377 -0.68 -14.07 14.82
C ASN A 377 -1.79 -13.20 15.46
N SER A 378 -1.49 -12.42 16.49
CA SER A 378 -2.41 -11.49 17.12
C SER A 378 -2.72 -10.32 16.18
N VAL A 379 -4.00 -9.99 16.09
CA VAL A 379 -4.49 -8.86 15.30
C VAL A 379 -3.90 -7.59 15.89
N SER A 380 -2.95 -6.95 15.20
CA SER A 380 -2.56 -5.56 15.51
C SER A 380 -3.85 -4.75 15.59
N GLY A 381 -4.05 -4.04 16.71
CA GLY A 381 -5.23 -3.24 17.02
C GLY A 381 -5.43 -2.01 16.12
N THR A 382 -5.12 -2.10 14.82
CA THR A 382 -5.61 -1.16 13.81
C THR A 382 -7.12 -1.30 13.74
N VAL A 383 -7.83 -0.36 14.39
CA VAL A 383 -9.27 -0.10 14.33
C VAL A 383 -10.06 -1.26 13.72
N ASN A 384 -10.38 -2.25 14.56
CA ASN A 384 -11.29 -3.34 14.23
C ASN A 384 -12.69 -2.77 13.94
N ARG A 385 -12.90 -2.26 12.72
CA ARG A 385 -14.17 -2.37 12.00
C ARG A 385 -14.23 -3.68 11.20
N ARG A 386 -13.22 -4.55 11.33
CA ARG A 386 -12.88 -5.65 10.41
C ARG A 386 -13.55 -7.01 10.69
N GLY A 387 -14.53 -7.07 11.60
CA GLY A 387 -15.18 -8.35 11.96
C GLY A 387 -16.23 -8.86 10.96
N ASP A 388 -16.73 -7.99 10.07
CA ASP A 388 -17.94 -8.24 9.32
C ASP A 388 -17.77 -7.96 7.82
N GLY A 389 -17.61 -9.05 7.05
CA GLY A 389 -17.58 -9.03 5.59
C GLY A 389 -18.11 -10.36 5.04
N PRO A 390 -18.84 -10.38 3.91
CA PRO A 390 -19.50 -11.60 3.41
C PRO A 390 -18.54 -12.74 3.09
N TYR A 391 -17.32 -12.39 2.69
CA TYR A 391 -16.30 -13.32 2.21
C TYR A 391 -15.34 -13.78 3.30
N LEU A 392 -15.47 -13.26 4.54
CA LEU A 392 -14.58 -13.64 5.63
C LEU A 392 -14.85 -15.07 6.11
N ALA A 393 -13.78 -15.75 6.50
CA ALA A 393 -13.83 -17.12 7.00
C ALA A 393 -14.38 -17.19 8.44
N PRO A 394 -14.96 -18.33 8.88
CA PRO A 394 -15.51 -18.48 10.23
C PRO A 394 -14.53 -18.15 11.36
N GLU A 395 -13.24 -18.41 11.16
CA GLU A 395 -12.20 -18.09 12.14
C GLU A 395 -11.92 -16.59 12.33
N SER A 396 -12.42 -15.71 11.45
CA SER A 396 -12.22 -14.26 11.54
C SER A 396 -12.96 -13.61 12.70
N ILE A 397 -14.06 -14.23 13.13
CA ILE A 397 -14.94 -13.77 14.22
C ILE A 397 -14.65 -14.50 15.55
N SER A 398 -13.58 -15.31 15.61
CA SER A 398 -13.14 -15.98 16.83
C SER A 398 -12.75 -14.96 17.90
N THR A 399 -12.87 -15.31 19.18
CA THR A 399 -12.37 -14.49 20.30
C THR A 399 -10.87 -14.21 20.20
N LYS A 400 -10.13 -15.13 19.58
CA LYS A 400 -8.74 -14.94 19.14
C LYS A 400 -8.69 -15.28 17.65
N PRO A 401 -8.86 -14.30 16.73
CA PRO A 401 -8.81 -14.56 15.30
C PRO A 401 -7.42 -15.10 14.92
N GLN A 402 -7.39 -16.30 14.35
CA GLN A 402 -6.18 -16.95 13.84
C GLN A 402 -6.33 -17.15 12.34
N MET A 403 -6.26 -16.04 11.60
CA MET A 403 -6.40 -16.04 10.15
C MET A 403 -5.09 -16.52 9.50
N THR A 404 -5.21 -17.39 8.51
CA THR A 404 -4.05 -17.96 7.77
C THR A 404 -4.34 -17.98 6.27
N TRP A 405 -3.45 -18.53 5.44
CA TRP A 405 -3.74 -18.80 4.03
C TRP A 405 -5.05 -19.58 3.81
N ARG A 406 -5.47 -20.41 4.76
CA ARG A 406 -6.76 -21.15 4.68
C ARG A 406 -7.97 -20.23 4.74
N SER A 407 -7.82 -19.06 5.35
CA SER A 407 -8.86 -18.04 5.39
C SER A 407 -9.04 -17.42 4.00
N ASP A 408 -7.94 -17.17 3.28
CA ASP A 408 -7.99 -16.76 1.87
C ASP A 408 -8.65 -17.83 0.99
N ILE A 409 -8.38 -19.12 1.25
CA ILE A 409 -9.03 -20.23 0.52
C ILE A 409 -10.55 -20.19 0.68
N TRP A 410 -11.04 -19.92 1.89
CA TRP A 410 -12.47 -19.75 2.12
C TRP A 410 -13.02 -18.58 1.31
N SER A 411 -12.37 -17.41 1.37
CA SER A 411 -12.79 -16.23 0.63
C SER A 411 -12.79 -16.45 -0.89
N LEU A 412 -11.77 -17.13 -1.43
CA LEU A 412 -11.75 -17.54 -2.83
C LEU A 412 -12.92 -18.48 -3.14
N GLY A 413 -13.20 -19.47 -2.30
CA GLY A 413 -14.37 -20.36 -2.46
C GLY A 413 -15.69 -19.60 -2.52
N CYS A 414 -15.88 -18.59 -1.67
CA CYS A 414 -17.05 -17.72 -1.70
C CYS A 414 -17.16 -16.97 -3.04
N ILE A 415 -16.04 -16.42 -3.52
CA ILE A 415 -15.99 -15.70 -4.81
C ILE A 415 -16.32 -16.64 -5.96
N ILE A 416 -15.74 -17.85 -6.00
CA ILE A 416 -16.03 -18.83 -7.05
C ILE A 416 -17.51 -19.27 -7.01
N SER A 417 -18.10 -19.45 -5.83
CA SER A 417 -19.54 -19.72 -5.68
C SER A 417 -20.43 -18.59 -6.25
N ILE A 418 -20.04 -17.32 -6.02
CA ILE A 418 -20.70 -16.16 -6.64
C ILE A 418 -20.50 -16.16 -8.16
N VAL A 419 -19.30 -16.44 -8.67
CA VAL A 419 -19.02 -16.51 -10.11
C VAL A 419 -19.90 -17.56 -10.77
N PHE A 420 -20.02 -18.78 -10.22
CA PHE A 420 -20.93 -19.79 -10.78
C PHE A 420 -22.41 -19.36 -10.74
N THR A 421 -22.81 -18.61 -9.72
CA THR A 421 -24.16 -18.02 -9.67
C THR A 421 -24.35 -16.99 -10.79
N TYR A 422 -23.36 -16.12 -11.01
CA TYR A 422 -23.37 -15.13 -12.08
C TYR A 422 -23.38 -15.78 -13.48
N LEU A 423 -22.58 -16.83 -13.70
CA LEU A 423 -22.50 -17.54 -14.98
C LEU A 423 -23.84 -18.11 -15.45
N GLU A 424 -24.74 -18.44 -14.52
CA GLU A 424 -26.02 -19.08 -14.83
C GLU A 424 -27.22 -18.14 -14.68
N LEU A 425 -27.17 -17.20 -13.74
CA LEU A 425 -28.33 -16.37 -13.33
C LEU A 425 -28.05 -14.86 -13.39
N GLY A 426 -26.85 -14.45 -13.82
CA GLY A 426 -26.43 -13.05 -13.90
C GLY A 426 -26.41 -12.34 -12.55
N ALA A 427 -26.35 -11.00 -12.60
CA ALA A 427 -26.34 -10.15 -11.41
C ALA A 427 -27.60 -10.30 -10.54
N ALA A 428 -28.74 -10.62 -11.15
CA ALA A 428 -30.00 -10.84 -10.44
C ALA A 428 -29.93 -12.07 -9.53
N GLY A 429 -29.36 -13.18 -10.03
CA GLY A 429 -29.10 -14.37 -9.23
C GLY A 429 -28.14 -14.11 -8.09
N VAL A 430 -27.07 -13.35 -8.33
CA VAL A 430 -26.10 -12.96 -7.29
C VAL A 430 -26.76 -12.16 -6.16
N ARG A 431 -27.60 -11.17 -6.49
CA ARG A 431 -28.36 -10.40 -5.49
C ARG A 431 -29.29 -11.29 -4.68
N LYS A 432 -30.09 -12.11 -5.35
CA LYS A 432 -31.00 -13.04 -4.68
C LYS A 432 -30.24 -14.00 -3.75
N TYR A 433 -29.09 -14.51 -4.20
CA TYR A 433 -28.27 -15.40 -3.40
C TYR A 433 -27.72 -14.70 -2.14
N SER A 434 -27.28 -13.44 -2.25
CA SER A 434 -26.88 -12.60 -1.11
C SER A 434 -28.07 -12.38 -0.15
N GLU A 435 -29.24 -12.00 -0.66
CA GLU A 435 -30.44 -11.80 0.15
C GLU A 435 -30.87 -13.07 0.91
N GLU A 436 -30.79 -14.24 0.26
CA GLU A 436 -31.11 -15.53 0.90
C GLU A 436 -30.12 -15.92 1.99
N ARG A 437 -28.85 -15.50 1.90
CA ARG A 437 -27.88 -15.67 3.00
C ARG A 437 -28.15 -14.70 4.12
N THR A 438 -28.45 -13.44 3.80
CA THR A 438 -28.79 -12.41 4.80
C THR A 438 -30.01 -12.81 5.63
N LYS A 439 -31.12 -13.18 4.98
CA LYS A 439 -32.40 -13.53 5.64
C LYS A 439 -32.27 -14.75 6.56
N ASN A 440 -31.50 -15.75 6.15
CA ASN A 440 -31.39 -17.03 6.85
C ASN A 440 -30.18 -17.11 7.81
N SER A 441 -29.44 -16.01 7.99
CA SER A 441 -28.26 -15.94 8.87
C SER A 441 -28.60 -15.88 10.37
N GLY A 442 -29.81 -15.44 10.72
CA GLY A 442 -30.22 -15.12 12.09
C GLY A 442 -29.69 -13.79 12.63
N GLU A 443 -28.73 -13.15 11.94
CA GLU A 443 -28.12 -11.87 12.31
C GLU A 443 -28.42 -10.76 11.29
N ASN A 444 -29.19 -11.07 10.25
CA ASN A 444 -29.44 -10.18 9.10
C ASN A 444 -28.14 -9.70 8.42
N MET A 445 -27.14 -10.58 8.36
CA MET A 445 -25.84 -10.32 7.75
C MET A 445 -25.56 -11.34 6.65
N ASP A 446 -25.09 -10.89 5.49
CA ASP A 446 -24.66 -11.78 4.42
C ASP A 446 -23.39 -12.53 4.85
N ARG A 447 -23.47 -13.85 5.02
CA ARG A 447 -22.34 -14.74 5.32
C ARG A 447 -22.51 -16.11 4.67
N PHE A 448 -21.38 -16.73 4.35
CA PHE A 448 -21.31 -18.12 3.86
C PHE A 448 -21.32 -19.17 5.00
N PHE A 449 -21.42 -18.74 6.26
CA PHE A 449 -21.53 -19.62 7.42
C PHE A 449 -22.48 -19.04 8.47
N LEU A 450 -22.99 -19.90 9.33
CA LEU A 450 -23.75 -19.54 10.54
C LEU A 450 -22.82 -19.50 11.74
N LYS A 451 -22.91 -18.44 12.56
CA LYS A 451 -22.13 -18.32 13.79
C LYS A 451 -22.56 -19.39 14.82
N LYS A 452 -21.65 -19.68 15.75
CA LYS A 452 -21.97 -20.46 16.95
C LYS A 452 -23.06 -19.72 17.73
N LYS A 453 -24.14 -20.41 18.10
CA LYS A 453 -25.21 -19.81 18.91
C LYS A 453 -24.85 -19.74 20.40
N ASN A 454 -23.91 -20.57 20.85
CA ASN A 454 -23.47 -20.71 22.23
C ASN A 454 -22.13 -21.47 22.29
N ALA A 455 -21.48 -21.48 23.46
CA ALA A 455 -20.15 -22.08 23.65
C ALA A 455 -20.05 -23.57 23.26
N PHE A 456 -21.19 -24.28 23.22
CA PHE A 456 -21.28 -25.71 22.90
C PHE A 456 -21.65 -26.02 21.44
N SER A 457 -21.95 -25.00 20.62
CA SER A 457 -22.24 -25.21 19.19
C SER A 457 -21.03 -24.87 18.32
N ASP A 458 -20.92 -25.57 17.20
CA ASP A 458 -19.96 -25.26 16.14
C ASP A 458 -20.62 -24.42 15.06
N SER A 459 -19.81 -23.57 14.42
CA SER A 459 -20.20 -22.88 13.19
C SER A 459 -20.54 -23.92 12.12
N LYS A 460 -21.48 -23.59 11.25
CA LYS A 460 -21.92 -24.48 10.17
C LYS A 460 -21.91 -23.74 8.83
N PRO A 461 -21.71 -24.42 7.70
CA PRO A 461 -21.91 -23.80 6.41
C PRO A 461 -23.33 -23.24 6.32
N HIS A 462 -23.50 -22.12 5.64
CA HIS A 462 -24.80 -21.50 5.50
C HIS A 462 -25.68 -22.36 4.56
N PRO A 463 -26.90 -22.78 4.95
CA PRO A 463 -27.71 -23.73 4.17
C PRO A 463 -28.09 -23.20 2.78
N SER A 464 -28.27 -21.88 2.64
CA SER A 464 -28.48 -21.25 1.32
C SER A 464 -27.35 -21.51 0.33
N VAL A 465 -26.12 -21.84 0.77
CA VAL A 465 -25.01 -22.18 -0.14
C VAL A 465 -25.29 -23.47 -0.90
N GLU A 466 -25.53 -24.57 -0.16
CA GLU A 466 -25.86 -25.86 -0.77
C GLU A 466 -27.17 -25.79 -1.57
N LYS A 467 -28.17 -25.06 -1.06
CA LYS A 467 -29.43 -24.82 -1.76
C LYS A 467 -29.19 -24.12 -3.11
N GLN A 468 -28.41 -23.04 -3.12
CA GLN A 468 -28.09 -22.31 -4.35
C GLN A 468 -27.33 -23.21 -5.33
N HIS A 469 -26.34 -23.96 -4.87
CA HIS A 469 -25.57 -24.85 -5.75
C HIS A 469 -26.44 -25.94 -6.40
N LYS A 470 -27.34 -26.55 -5.63
CA LYS A 470 -28.34 -27.50 -6.17
C LYS A 470 -29.25 -26.85 -7.20
N GLU A 471 -29.69 -25.62 -6.94
CA GLU A 471 -30.54 -24.85 -7.86
C GLU A 471 -29.84 -24.54 -9.18
N LEU A 472 -28.55 -24.21 -9.15
CA LEU A 472 -27.75 -23.99 -10.36
C LEU A 472 -27.70 -25.26 -11.21
N VAL A 473 -27.39 -26.41 -10.63
CA VAL A 473 -27.35 -27.71 -11.34
C VAL A 473 -28.74 -28.06 -11.91
N ARG A 474 -29.80 -27.81 -11.14
CA ARG A 474 -31.18 -28.01 -11.58
C ARG A 474 -31.53 -27.13 -12.78
N THR A 475 -31.16 -25.85 -12.74
CA THR A 475 -31.35 -24.90 -13.83
C THR A 475 -30.70 -25.42 -15.12
N VAL A 476 -29.46 -25.89 -15.07
CA VAL A 476 -28.79 -26.49 -16.24
C VAL A 476 -29.57 -27.68 -16.81
N THR A 477 -30.07 -28.54 -15.92
CA THR A 477 -30.77 -29.78 -16.29
C THR A 477 -32.15 -29.50 -16.90
N GLU A 478 -32.89 -28.55 -16.34
CA GLU A 478 -34.26 -28.21 -16.75
C GLU A 478 -34.31 -27.41 -18.06
N HIS A 479 -33.28 -26.61 -18.36
CA HIS A 479 -33.19 -25.84 -19.63
C HIS A 479 -32.73 -26.68 -20.83
N GLY A 480 -32.75 -28.02 -20.73
CA GLY A 480 -32.40 -28.92 -21.83
C GLY A 480 -30.94 -28.88 -22.27
N ARG A 481 -30.04 -28.36 -21.43
CA ARG A 481 -28.59 -28.32 -21.71
C ARG A 481 -27.97 -29.72 -21.61
N PRO A 482 -26.79 -29.96 -22.22
CA PRO A 482 -26.15 -31.27 -22.16
C PRO A 482 -25.96 -31.78 -20.73
N LYS A 483 -26.42 -33.01 -20.43
CA LYS A 483 -26.31 -33.62 -19.08
C LYS A 483 -24.89 -33.57 -18.51
N VAL A 484 -23.88 -33.65 -19.38
CA VAL A 484 -22.47 -33.62 -18.96
C VAL A 484 -22.06 -32.25 -18.40
N GLU A 485 -22.70 -31.17 -18.84
CA GLU A 485 -22.50 -29.84 -18.26
C GLU A 485 -23.00 -29.77 -16.82
N ALA A 486 -24.20 -30.30 -16.56
CA ALA A 486 -24.75 -30.41 -15.22
C ALA A 486 -23.84 -31.25 -14.30
N ILE A 487 -23.28 -32.35 -14.81
CA ILE A 487 -22.33 -33.20 -14.07
C ILE A 487 -21.04 -32.45 -13.75
N ALA A 488 -20.46 -31.73 -14.71
CA ALA A 488 -19.24 -30.95 -14.51
C ALA A 488 -19.45 -29.83 -13.47
N LEU A 489 -20.57 -29.10 -13.58
CA LEU A 489 -20.97 -28.07 -12.62
C LEU A 489 -21.19 -28.67 -11.23
N GLU A 490 -21.94 -29.78 -11.13
CA GLU A 490 -22.22 -30.45 -9.86
C GLU A 490 -20.93 -30.93 -9.18
N LYS A 491 -19.98 -31.50 -9.96
CA LYS A 491 -18.68 -31.93 -9.44
C LYS A 491 -17.93 -30.76 -8.81
N MET A 492 -17.85 -29.62 -9.51
CA MET A 492 -17.15 -28.43 -9.02
C MET A 492 -17.81 -27.82 -7.78
N LEU A 493 -19.14 -27.68 -7.79
CA LEU A 493 -19.87 -27.11 -6.65
C LEU A 493 -19.78 -28.00 -5.40
N LYS A 494 -19.86 -29.33 -5.55
CA LYS A 494 -19.62 -30.28 -4.45
C LYS A 494 -18.17 -30.25 -3.96
N PHE A 495 -17.21 -30.04 -4.86
CA PHE A 495 -15.80 -29.85 -4.48
C PHE A 495 -15.64 -28.60 -3.61
N LEU A 496 -16.24 -27.47 -4.00
CA LEU A 496 -16.24 -26.24 -3.19
C LEU A 496 -16.81 -26.50 -1.79
N GLU A 497 -17.98 -27.13 -1.70
CA GLU A 497 -18.63 -27.41 -0.40
C GLU A 497 -17.78 -28.28 0.53
N ARG A 498 -17.17 -29.33 0.00
CA ARG A 498 -16.46 -30.35 0.80
C ARG A 498 -15.05 -29.90 1.18
N SER A 499 -14.35 -29.28 0.23
CA SER A 499 -12.90 -29.11 0.27
C SER A 499 -12.43 -27.65 0.32
N VAL A 500 -13.33 -26.67 0.17
CA VAL A 500 -12.98 -25.23 0.16
C VAL A 500 -13.78 -24.47 1.22
N LEU A 501 -15.11 -24.54 1.16
CA LEU A 501 -16.05 -23.95 2.11
C LEU A 501 -16.27 -24.82 3.36
N ASN A 502 -15.21 -25.51 3.79
CA ASN A 502 -15.24 -26.32 4.99
C ASN A 502 -15.03 -25.46 6.24
N ILE A 503 -15.90 -25.61 7.24
CA ILE A 503 -15.79 -24.84 8.49
C ILE A 503 -14.45 -25.11 9.19
N ARG A 504 -13.93 -26.34 9.12
CA ARG A 504 -12.64 -26.69 9.72
C ARG A 504 -11.52 -26.26 8.76
N PRO A 505 -10.68 -25.25 9.10
CA PRO A 505 -9.66 -24.75 8.19
C PRO A 505 -8.68 -25.85 7.74
N ALA A 506 -8.33 -26.78 8.63
CA ALA A 506 -7.40 -27.87 8.33
C ALA A 506 -7.86 -28.79 7.19
N LYS A 507 -9.16 -28.84 6.89
CA LYS A 507 -9.73 -29.64 5.80
C LYS A 507 -9.75 -28.91 4.44
N ARG A 508 -9.44 -27.61 4.42
CA ARG A 508 -9.41 -26.82 3.19
C ARG A 508 -8.16 -27.16 2.37
N LEU A 509 -8.35 -27.45 1.08
CA LEU A 509 -7.26 -27.66 0.12
C LEU A 509 -6.57 -26.33 -0.26
N LYS A 510 -5.48 -26.37 -1.02
CA LYS A 510 -4.77 -25.16 -1.45
C LYS A 510 -5.43 -24.55 -2.68
N ALA A 511 -5.01 -23.34 -3.01
CA ALA A 511 -5.52 -22.60 -4.16
C ALA A 511 -5.20 -23.33 -5.48
N ARG A 512 -4.04 -24.01 -5.57
CA ARG A 512 -3.69 -24.84 -6.73
C ARG A 512 -4.76 -25.87 -7.09
N GLU A 513 -5.26 -26.64 -6.11
CA GLU A 513 -6.28 -27.67 -6.38
C GLU A 513 -7.61 -27.07 -6.84
N ILE A 514 -7.93 -25.82 -6.42
CA ILE A 514 -9.10 -25.09 -6.92
C ILE A 514 -8.89 -24.68 -8.38
N GLY A 515 -7.68 -24.21 -8.72
CA GLY A 515 -7.31 -23.88 -10.09
C GLY A 515 -7.41 -25.08 -11.02
N GLU A 516 -6.88 -26.23 -10.63
CA GLU A 516 -6.95 -27.48 -11.40
C GLU A 516 -8.41 -27.91 -11.69
N GLU A 517 -9.30 -27.86 -10.69
CA GLU A 517 -10.72 -28.18 -10.91
C GLU A 517 -11.43 -27.13 -11.77
N LEU A 518 -11.09 -25.84 -11.65
CA LEU A 518 -11.61 -24.80 -12.54
C LEU A 518 -11.16 -24.98 -13.98
N GLU A 519 -9.91 -25.39 -14.20
CA GLU A 519 -9.37 -25.69 -15.53
C GLU A 519 -10.12 -26.84 -16.21
N VAL A 520 -10.49 -27.88 -15.45
CA VAL A 520 -11.31 -29.00 -15.95
C VAL A 520 -12.68 -28.51 -16.44
N VAL A 521 -13.35 -27.66 -15.66
CA VAL A 521 -14.65 -27.09 -16.06
C VAL A 521 -14.49 -26.13 -17.23
N HIS A 522 -13.47 -25.26 -17.23
CA HIS A 522 -13.14 -24.38 -18.34
C HIS A 522 -12.96 -25.17 -19.65
N ASP A 523 -12.17 -26.25 -19.63
CA ASP A 523 -11.89 -27.06 -20.81
C ASP A 523 -13.15 -27.71 -21.37
N PHE A 524 -14.10 -28.07 -20.52
CA PHE A 524 -15.41 -28.56 -20.95
C PHE A 524 -16.19 -27.48 -21.73
N TYR A 525 -16.34 -26.27 -21.17
CA TYR A 525 -17.05 -25.16 -21.83
C TYR A 525 -16.36 -24.74 -23.13
N ARG A 526 -15.02 -24.71 -23.15
CA ARG A 526 -14.23 -24.40 -24.34
C ARG A 526 -14.44 -25.42 -25.46
N LYS A 527 -14.37 -26.72 -25.15
CA LYS A 527 -14.55 -27.80 -26.14
C LYS A 527 -15.97 -27.82 -26.72
N THR A 528 -16.98 -27.64 -25.87
CA THR A 528 -18.39 -27.58 -26.31
C THR A 528 -18.71 -26.33 -27.13
N SER A 529 -17.97 -25.23 -26.94
CA SER A 529 -18.07 -24.05 -27.79
C SER A 529 -17.52 -24.25 -29.22
N THR A 530 -16.63 -25.23 -29.44
CA THR A 530 -15.92 -25.42 -30.71
C THR A 530 -16.48 -26.52 -31.63
N ARG A 531 -17.35 -27.42 -31.15
CA ARG A 531 -17.91 -28.54 -31.95
C ARG A 531 -19.28 -29.01 -31.44
N ARG A 532 -20.21 -29.29 -32.36
CA ARG A 532 -21.34 -30.23 -32.12
C ARG A 532 -20.72 -31.61 -31.89
N MET A 533 -20.70 -32.13 -30.66
CA MET A 533 -20.20 -33.48 -30.37
C MET A 533 -21.06 -34.25 -29.34
N THR A 534 -21.16 -35.56 -29.58
CA THR A 534 -22.06 -36.53 -28.93
C THR A 534 -21.48 -37.12 -27.64
N THR A 535 -22.38 -37.58 -26.77
CA THR A 535 -22.18 -38.06 -25.40
C THR A 535 -21.14 -39.18 -25.23
N ALA A 536 -20.83 -39.96 -26.26
CA ALA A 536 -19.90 -41.09 -26.19
C ALA A 536 -18.43 -40.66 -26.01
N SER A 537 -18.03 -39.46 -26.44
CA SER A 537 -16.65 -38.99 -26.31
C SER A 537 -16.28 -38.58 -24.87
N LEU A 538 -17.25 -38.47 -23.95
CA LEU A 538 -17.07 -37.90 -22.62
C LEU A 538 -16.86 -38.93 -21.51
N LEU A 539 -17.12 -40.23 -21.76
CA LEU A 539 -17.12 -41.27 -20.72
C LEU A 539 -15.88 -42.19 -20.69
N GLY A 540 -14.91 -42.02 -21.60
CA GLY A 540 -13.60 -42.65 -21.45
C GLY A 540 -13.61 -44.17 -21.29
N GLU A 541 -14.46 -44.90 -22.03
CA GLU A 541 -14.35 -46.36 -22.10
C GLU A 541 -13.21 -46.74 -23.07
N ARG A 542 -12.19 -47.44 -22.54
CA ARG A 542 -11.11 -48.02 -23.35
C ARG A 542 -11.65 -49.15 -24.21
N PRO A 543 -11.41 -49.19 -25.53
CA PRO A 543 -11.65 -50.40 -26.31
C PRO A 543 -10.61 -51.46 -25.93
N MET A 544 -11.08 -52.65 -25.55
CA MET A 544 -10.25 -53.86 -25.60
C MET A 544 -9.82 -54.08 -27.06
N THR A 545 -8.52 -54.21 -27.29
CA THR A 545 -7.98 -54.63 -28.58
C THR A 545 -7.43 -56.05 -28.46
N THR A 546 -8.11 -56.99 -29.12
CA THR A 546 -7.58 -58.30 -29.49
C THR A 546 -6.55 -58.13 -30.62
N ALA A 547 -5.50 -58.94 -30.55
CA ALA A 547 -4.30 -58.88 -31.36
C ALA A 547 -4.53 -59.17 -32.86
N SER A 548 -3.66 -58.62 -33.71
CA SER A 548 -3.07 -59.37 -34.84
C SER A 548 -1.73 -58.77 -35.27
N LEU A 549 -0.85 -59.68 -35.72
CA LEU A 549 0.59 -59.56 -35.93
C LEU A 549 0.97 -58.75 -37.17
N SER A 550 2.17 -58.17 -37.15
CA SER A 550 3.26 -58.50 -38.10
C SER A 550 4.59 -57.83 -37.69
N THR A 551 5.61 -58.68 -37.48
CA THR A 551 7.04 -58.59 -37.93
C THR A 551 7.67 -57.22 -38.20
N GLU A 552 8.95 -56.94 -37.98
CA GLU A 552 10.14 -57.51 -37.30
C GLU A 552 11.25 -56.48 -37.63
N SER A 553 12.14 -56.12 -36.69
CA SER A 553 13.61 -56.15 -36.90
C SER A 553 14.37 -55.46 -35.76
N ASN A 554 15.47 -56.11 -35.42
CA ASN A 554 16.31 -56.00 -34.24
C ASN A 554 17.08 -54.68 -34.11
N MET A 555 17.34 -54.23 -32.88
CA MET A 555 18.63 -54.44 -32.18
C MET A 555 18.65 -53.77 -30.79
N THR A 556 19.20 -54.47 -29.81
CA THR A 556 19.33 -54.19 -28.36
C THR A 556 20.84 -54.09 -27.98
N PRO A 557 21.27 -53.91 -26.71
CA PRO A 557 20.90 -52.91 -25.68
C PRO A 557 22.06 -52.40 -24.77
N GLY A 558 21.79 -51.32 -24.00
CA GLY A 558 22.18 -51.13 -22.57
C GLY A 558 23.56 -50.50 -22.23
N PRO A 559 23.85 -50.16 -20.94
CA PRO A 559 22.99 -50.20 -19.74
C PRO A 559 23.02 -48.92 -18.85
N ALA A 560 22.02 -48.82 -17.97
CA ALA A 560 22.05 -48.05 -16.72
C ALA A 560 22.36 -49.00 -15.54
N PRO A 561 23.01 -48.55 -14.45
CA PRO A 561 23.10 -49.32 -13.22
C PRO A 561 21.99 -48.98 -12.22
N ARG A 562 21.52 -50.06 -11.60
CA ARG A 562 20.57 -50.19 -10.48
C ARG A 562 21.24 -49.92 -9.13
N HIS A 563 20.43 -49.73 -8.08
CA HIS A 563 20.44 -50.42 -6.76
C HIS A 563 19.46 -49.66 -5.84
N SER A 564 18.24 -50.12 -5.51
CA SER A 564 17.77 -51.25 -4.68
C SER A 564 18.16 -51.20 -3.20
N ASN A 565 17.14 -51.07 -2.32
CA ASN A 565 16.89 -51.73 -1.02
C ASN A 565 16.24 -50.73 -0.03
N LEU A 566 14.95 -50.78 0.33
CA LEU A 566 14.24 -51.73 1.21
C LEU A 566 14.93 -51.99 2.56
N MET A 567 14.38 -51.39 3.64
CA MET A 567 14.26 -51.97 5.00
C MET A 567 13.44 -51.00 5.90
N THR A 568 12.19 -51.33 6.22
CA THR A 568 11.68 -51.92 7.48
C THR A 568 11.66 -50.98 8.70
N TRP A 569 10.44 -50.77 9.21
CA TRP A 569 10.12 -50.23 10.52
C TRP A 569 10.49 -51.20 11.65
N PRO A 570 10.77 -50.68 12.86
CA PRO A 570 10.38 -51.40 14.06
C PRO A 570 9.58 -50.52 15.04
N SER A 571 8.55 -51.15 15.61
CA SER A 571 7.72 -50.63 16.69
C SER A 571 8.23 -51.13 18.05
N ASN A 572 7.99 -50.30 19.08
CA ASN A 572 7.94 -50.56 20.53
C ASN A 572 9.22 -50.80 21.34
N ARG A 573 9.46 -49.91 22.32
CA ARG A 573 9.35 -50.22 23.75
C ARG A 573 9.26 -48.95 24.62
N SER A 574 8.44 -49.06 25.65
CA SER A 574 8.19 -48.15 26.77
C SER A 574 9.30 -48.21 27.82
N SER A 575 9.66 -47.07 28.44
CA SER A 575 9.87 -46.93 29.91
C SER A 575 10.33 -45.51 30.31
N THR A 576 9.51 -44.88 31.18
CA THR A 576 9.86 -44.11 32.40
C THR A 576 10.83 -42.92 32.38
N SER A 577 10.24 -41.76 32.71
CA SER A 577 10.68 -40.71 33.66
C SER A 577 12.16 -40.30 33.77
N SER A 578 12.43 -39.05 33.42
CA SER A 578 13.22 -38.15 34.27
C SER A 578 12.71 -36.71 34.12
N ARG A 579 12.33 -36.11 35.24
CA ARG A 579 12.08 -34.68 35.41
C ARG A 579 13.36 -33.92 35.07
N ASP A 580 13.24 -32.80 34.37
CA ASP A 580 14.07 -31.64 34.63
C ASP A 580 13.27 -30.36 34.39
N ASN A 581 13.28 -29.53 35.43
CA ASN A 581 12.62 -28.24 35.55
C ASN A 581 13.36 -27.20 34.71
N SER A 582 12.63 -26.45 33.88
CA SER A 582 12.96 -25.05 33.60
C SER A 582 11.65 -24.27 33.50
N SER A 583 11.32 -23.58 34.59
CA SER A 583 10.13 -22.77 34.79
C SER A 583 9.97 -21.69 33.73
N SER A 584 8.89 -21.78 32.97
CA SER A 584 8.30 -20.67 32.23
C SER A 584 7.70 -19.66 33.21
N ALA A 585 8.26 -18.46 33.28
CA ALA A 585 7.59 -17.33 33.92
C ALA A 585 6.42 -16.89 33.01
N GLU A 586 5.27 -17.52 33.18
CA GLU A 586 3.99 -16.97 32.72
C GLU A 586 3.71 -15.73 33.57
N GLY A 587 3.95 -14.54 33.01
CA GLY A 587 3.52 -13.29 33.64
C GLY A 587 2.00 -13.25 33.69
N ALA A 588 1.42 -13.55 34.85
CA ALA A 588 0.00 -13.37 35.09
C ALA A 588 -0.34 -11.88 34.98
N LEU A 589 -1.18 -11.53 33.99
CA LEU A 589 -1.75 -10.19 33.85
C LEU A 589 -2.77 -9.99 34.97
N GLN A 590 -2.35 -9.35 36.06
CA GLN A 590 -3.23 -9.00 37.17
C GLN A 590 -4.02 -7.73 36.79
N ARG A 591 -5.35 -7.80 36.86
CA ARG A 591 -6.23 -6.63 36.67
C ARG A 591 -6.61 -6.09 38.03
N THR A 592 -6.11 -4.92 38.38
CA THR A 592 -6.48 -4.20 39.60
C THR A 592 -7.44 -3.06 39.27
N VAL A 593 -8.45 -2.85 40.10
CA VAL A 593 -9.44 -1.77 39.93
C VAL A 593 -8.96 -0.57 40.73
N VAL A 594 -8.98 0.62 40.13
CA VAL A 594 -8.72 1.87 40.86
C VAL A 594 -9.98 2.20 41.67
N ASP A 595 -9.87 2.28 43.00
CA ASP A 595 -11.00 2.63 43.85
C ASP A 595 -11.27 4.14 43.75
N ASP A 596 -12.26 4.49 42.93
CA ASP A 596 -12.81 5.84 42.79
C ASP A 596 -14.25 5.86 43.33
N SER A 597 -14.41 5.43 44.59
CA SER A 597 -15.71 5.32 45.26
C SER A 597 -16.45 6.65 45.50
N ASN A 598 -15.99 7.78 44.94
CA ASN A 598 -16.67 9.07 45.09
C ASN A 598 -16.69 9.98 43.85
N ARG A 599 -16.28 9.54 42.65
CA ARG A 599 -16.41 10.36 41.42
C ARG A 599 -16.93 9.54 40.24
N LYS A 600 -17.89 10.11 39.49
CA LYS A 600 -18.45 9.47 38.29
C LYS A 600 -17.33 9.27 37.26
N MET A 601 -17.22 8.05 36.75
CA MET A 601 -16.20 7.59 35.78
C MET A 601 -16.22 8.34 34.43
N ASP A 602 -17.18 9.24 34.21
CA ASP A 602 -17.41 10.01 32.98
C ASP A 602 -16.51 11.25 32.80
N ASP A 603 -15.63 11.57 33.77
CA ASP A 603 -14.82 12.80 33.73
C ASP A 603 -13.33 12.58 33.37
N CYS A 604 -12.95 11.37 32.91
CA CYS A 604 -11.59 11.07 32.47
C CYS A 604 -11.22 11.85 31.19
N LYS A 605 -10.19 12.69 31.26
CA LYS A 605 -9.64 13.37 30.07
C LYS A 605 -8.45 12.63 29.47
N GLY A 606 -7.73 11.83 30.26
CA GLY A 606 -6.64 11.01 29.77
C GLY A 606 -5.81 10.37 30.87
N CYS A 607 -4.90 9.49 30.44
CA CYS A 607 -3.87 8.90 31.28
C CYS A 607 -2.56 8.75 30.50
N LEU A 608 -1.43 8.71 31.21
CA LEU A 608 -0.10 8.50 30.65
C LEU A 608 0.79 7.78 31.67
N VAL A 609 1.79 7.05 31.16
CA VAL A 609 2.82 6.41 31.97
C VAL A 609 4.11 7.21 31.79
N SER A 610 4.87 7.42 32.87
CA SER A 610 6.16 8.08 32.76
C SER A 610 7.11 7.29 31.84
N PRO A 611 8.08 7.94 31.15
CA PRO A 611 8.98 7.25 30.22
C PRO A 611 9.80 6.10 30.83
N ASN A 612 10.07 6.16 32.13
CA ASN A 612 10.79 5.13 32.88
C ASN A 612 9.85 4.11 33.56
N GLY A 613 8.53 4.25 33.41
CA GLY A 613 7.53 3.36 34.03
C GLY A 613 7.34 3.55 35.53
N ALA A 614 7.97 4.54 36.16
CA ALA A 614 7.97 4.76 37.61
C ALA A 614 6.63 5.26 38.17
N TYR A 615 5.79 5.90 37.35
CA TYR A 615 4.46 6.35 37.78
C TYR A 615 3.47 6.46 36.62
N VAL A 616 2.18 6.39 36.96
CA VAL A 616 1.05 6.59 36.07
C VAL A 616 0.34 7.86 36.48
N VAL A 617 0.06 8.73 35.51
CA VAL A 617 -0.72 9.95 35.72
C VAL A 617 -2.06 9.79 35.06
N TYR A 618 -3.10 10.12 35.81
CA TYR A 618 -4.48 10.16 35.35
C TYR A 618 -5.03 11.55 35.59
N TRP A 619 -5.82 12.12 34.69
CA TRP A 619 -6.43 13.43 34.96
C TRP A 619 -7.86 13.55 34.43
N THR A 620 -8.62 14.35 35.17
CA THR A 620 -10.00 14.72 34.86
C THR A 620 -10.06 16.17 34.38
N LYS A 621 -11.27 16.73 34.31
CA LYS A 621 -11.47 18.15 33.99
C LYS A 621 -10.73 19.08 34.96
N TYR A 622 -10.67 18.77 36.25
CA TYR A 622 -10.12 19.66 37.28
C TYR A 622 -9.06 19.02 38.18
N THR A 623 -8.84 17.70 38.09
CA THR A 623 -7.92 17.00 38.99
C THR A 623 -6.87 16.22 38.20
N ILE A 624 -5.62 16.25 38.66
CA ILE A 624 -4.55 15.32 38.27
C ILE A 624 -4.33 14.37 39.44
N LEU A 625 -4.25 13.07 39.15
CA LEU A 625 -3.98 11.98 40.07
C LEU A 625 -2.68 11.29 39.66
N LEU A 626 -1.83 11.02 40.62
CA LEU A 626 -0.53 10.38 40.44
C LEU A 626 -0.52 9.02 41.16
N TYR A 627 -0.06 7.99 40.48
CA TYR A 627 0.03 6.62 41.01
C TYR A 627 1.46 6.11 40.83
N ALA A 628 2.14 5.74 41.91
CA ALA A 628 3.49 5.16 41.85
C ALA A 628 3.46 3.74 41.26
N SER A 629 4.56 3.23 40.69
CA SER A 629 4.57 1.91 40.04
C SER A 629 4.76 0.71 40.98
N ASP A 630 5.09 0.96 42.24
CA ASP A 630 5.46 0.00 43.28
C ASP A 630 4.25 -0.57 44.05
N PHE A 631 3.17 -0.90 43.33
CA PHE A 631 2.04 -1.62 43.91
C PHE A 631 2.35 -3.10 44.09
N ASP A 632 2.41 -3.55 45.34
CA ASP A 632 2.39 -4.98 45.66
C ASP A 632 1.04 -5.56 45.22
N GLY A 633 1.08 -6.57 44.34
CA GLY A 633 -0.09 -7.14 43.65
C GLY A 633 -1.15 -7.82 44.52
N GLU A 634 -1.20 -7.56 45.82
CA GLU A 634 -2.23 -8.09 46.73
C GLU A 634 -3.41 -7.14 46.96
N GLU A 635 -3.30 -5.84 46.63
CA GLU A 635 -4.41 -4.90 46.80
C GLU A 635 -5.39 -4.91 45.61
N ILE A 636 -6.68 -5.11 45.90
CA ILE A 636 -7.78 -5.12 44.91
C ILE A 636 -8.15 -3.68 44.44
N ALA A 637 -7.75 -2.68 45.22
CA ALA A 637 -8.14 -1.27 45.11
C ALA A 637 -6.92 -0.35 45.25
N ILE A 638 -6.49 0.30 44.17
CA ILE A 638 -5.33 1.21 44.18
C ILE A 638 -5.76 2.65 44.50
N LYS A 639 -5.11 3.27 45.49
CA LYS A 639 -5.28 4.70 45.84
C LYS A 639 -4.21 5.56 45.16
N PRO A 640 -4.53 6.81 44.76
CA PRO A 640 -3.54 7.73 44.22
C PRO A 640 -2.50 8.10 45.30
N SER A 641 -1.24 8.12 44.91
CA SER A 641 -0.12 8.58 45.74
C SER A 641 -0.21 10.07 46.05
N ASP A 642 -0.65 10.88 45.07
CA ASP A 642 -0.98 12.29 45.29
C ASP A 642 -2.02 12.79 44.27
N ALA A 643 -2.66 13.92 44.57
CA ALA A 643 -3.67 14.54 43.74
C ALA A 643 -3.59 16.06 43.77
N TYR A 644 -3.65 16.69 42.59
CA TYR A 644 -3.73 18.14 42.48
C TYR A 644 -5.05 18.57 41.84
N VAL A 645 -5.78 19.45 42.54
CA VAL A 645 -7.07 19.99 42.08
C VAL A 645 -6.88 21.47 41.72
N LEU A 646 -7.33 21.86 40.52
CA LEU A 646 -7.37 23.27 40.12
C LEU A 646 -8.23 24.07 41.10
N GLN A 647 -7.67 25.16 41.64
CA GLN A 647 -8.38 25.99 42.62
C GLN A 647 -9.44 26.92 42.00
N ASN A 648 -9.40 27.15 40.68
CA ASN A 648 -10.39 27.94 39.96
C ASN A 648 -11.08 27.07 38.87
N THR A 649 -12.42 27.11 38.84
CA THR A 649 -13.27 26.35 37.92
C THR A 649 -13.48 27.01 36.56
N ASP A 650 -13.01 28.25 36.36
CA ASP A 650 -13.11 28.99 35.09
C ASP A 650 -12.28 28.34 33.95
N TYR A 651 -11.37 27.44 34.30
CA TYR A 651 -10.53 26.72 33.37
C TYR A 651 -10.34 25.25 33.78
N SER A 652 -9.99 24.42 32.80
CA SER A 652 -9.86 22.97 32.98
C SER A 652 -8.55 22.45 32.38
N TRP A 653 -8.09 21.28 32.80
CA TRP A 653 -6.92 20.65 32.21
C TRP A 653 -7.15 20.35 30.72
N LYS A 654 -6.23 20.82 29.86
CA LYS A 654 -6.25 20.62 28.40
C LYS A 654 -5.38 19.43 28.00
N ARG A 655 -4.12 19.44 28.43
CA ARG A 655 -3.12 18.38 28.17
C ARG A 655 -2.17 18.25 29.36
N VAL A 656 -1.66 17.04 29.55
CA VAL A 656 -0.64 16.69 30.53
C VAL A 656 0.48 15.92 29.80
N TYR A 657 1.74 16.21 30.14
CA TYR A 657 2.94 15.57 29.61
C TYR A 657 3.88 15.19 30.75
N ALA A 658 4.45 13.98 30.73
CA ALA A 658 5.45 13.57 31.71
C ALA A 658 6.82 13.35 31.06
N SER A 659 7.86 13.88 31.70
CA SER A 659 9.25 13.47 31.50
C SER A 659 9.70 12.56 32.64
N GLN A 660 11.00 12.29 32.75
CA GLN A 660 11.55 11.54 33.89
C GLN A 660 11.54 12.33 35.21
N ARG A 661 11.46 13.67 35.15
CA ARG A 661 11.63 14.58 36.30
C ARG A 661 10.49 15.59 36.46
N PHE A 662 9.74 15.86 35.40
CA PHE A 662 8.70 16.90 35.40
C PHE A 662 7.38 16.36 34.87
N LEU A 663 6.30 16.80 35.49
CA LEU A 663 4.95 16.68 34.96
C LEU A 663 4.47 18.07 34.56
N VAL A 664 4.14 18.26 33.29
CA VAL A 664 3.73 19.55 32.73
C VAL A 664 2.27 19.47 32.33
N ALA A 665 1.43 20.35 32.87
CA ALA A 665 0.00 20.40 32.59
C ALA A 665 -0.44 21.80 32.14
N SER A 666 -1.28 21.87 31.10
CA SER A 666 -1.78 23.13 30.54
C SER A 666 -3.29 23.27 30.74
N THR A 667 -3.77 24.51 30.92
CA THR A 667 -5.20 24.80 31.11
C THR A 667 -5.88 25.34 29.83
N THR A 668 -7.19 25.18 29.75
CA THR A 668 -8.04 25.83 28.74
C THR A 668 -8.21 27.31 29.04
N ASN A 669 -8.28 28.16 28.02
CA ASN A 669 -8.66 29.59 28.08
C ASN A 669 -7.69 30.58 28.78
N THR A 670 -6.78 30.12 29.64
CA THR A 670 -5.89 31.02 30.42
C THR A 670 -4.40 30.87 30.10
N ASN A 671 -4.01 30.00 29.16
CA ASN A 671 -2.61 29.72 28.80
C ASN A 671 -1.69 29.48 30.02
N HIS A 672 -2.24 29.01 31.15
CA HIS A 672 -1.44 28.63 32.31
C HIS A 672 -0.82 27.27 32.07
N CYS A 673 0.46 27.17 32.41
CA CYS A 673 1.25 25.96 32.41
C CYS A 673 1.71 25.68 33.84
N TYR A 674 1.38 24.50 34.36
CA TYR A 674 1.79 24.00 35.66
C TYR A 674 2.90 23.00 35.43
N ILE A 675 4.04 23.21 36.08
CA ILE A 675 5.19 22.31 36.05
C ILE A 675 5.36 21.77 37.45
N PHE A 676 4.99 20.52 37.65
CA PHE A 676 5.22 19.79 38.89
C PHE A 676 6.59 19.11 38.81
N GLU A 677 7.38 19.25 39.87
CA GLU A 677 8.65 18.56 39.98
C GLU A 677 8.40 17.21 40.66
N VAL A 678 8.63 16.14 39.92
CA VAL A 678 8.47 14.75 40.36
C VAL A 678 9.86 14.11 40.27
N GLU A 679 10.72 14.44 41.23
CA GLU A 679 11.99 13.76 41.45
C GLU A 679 11.75 12.41 42.13
N GLY A 680 12.52 11.38 41.78
CA GLY A 680 12.59 10.13 42.57
C GLY A 680 11.59 9.04 42.18
N GLY A 681 12.12 7.89 41.72
CA GLY A 681 11.35 6.68 41.39
C GLY A 681 11.00 5.82 42.60
N THR A 682 10.72 6.42 43.75
CA THR A 682 10.29 5.74 44.99
C THR A 682 9.11 6.47 45.62
N LEU A 683 8.14 5.71 46.16
CA LEU A 683 6.85 6.14 46.75
C LEU A 683 6.85 7.44 47.58
N ASN A 684 7.98 7.83 48.19
CA ASN A 684 8.08 8.97 49.09
C ASN A 684 8.39 10.33 48.42
N ASP A 685 8.79 10.35 47.14
CA ASP A 685 9.25 11.58 46.47
C ASP A 685 8.25 12.16 45.45
N LEU A 686 7.20 11.39 45.12
CA LEU A 686 6.14 11.80 44.20
C LEU A 686 5.12 12.72 44.91
N ASN A 687 5.32 14.03 44.82
CA ASN A 687 4.31 15.00 45.24
C ASN A 687 3.95 15.99 44.12
N LEU A 688 2.67 16.38 44.08
CA LEU A 688 2.15 17.44 43.21
C LEU A 688 2.03 18.77 43.98
N THR A 689 2.60 18.85 45.19
CA THR A 689 2.59 20.05 46.03
C THR A 689 3.69 21.03 45.65
N SER A 690 4.83 20.54 45.13
CA SER A 690 5.88 21.35 44.53
C SER A 690 5.60 21.60 43.04
N PHE A 691 5.07 22.79 42.72
CA PHE A 691 4.82 23.18 41.33
C PHE A 691 5.12 24.65 41.06
N ARG A 692 5.47 24.94 39.81
CA ARG A 692 5.55 26.32 39.28
C ARG A 692 4.42 26.55 38.30
N GLN A 693 3.68 27.65 38.48
CA GLN A 693 2.68 28.10 37.52
C GLN A 693 3.28 29.22 36.66
N ILE A 694 3.25 29.04 35.34
CA ILE A 694 3.76 29.99 34.34
C ILE A 694 2.59 30.42 33.45
N HIS A 695 2.44 31.72 33.22
CA HIS A 695 1.49 32.26 32.24
C HIS A 695 2.19 32.44 30.89
N LEU A 696 1.79 31.66 29.88
CA LEU A 696 2.42 31.67 28.57
C LEU A 696 1.83 32.80 27.71
N ARG A 697 2.64 33.83 27.39
CA ARG A 697 2.28 34.88 26.43
C ARG A 697 2.41 34.32 25.01
N LEU A 698 1.31 33.80 24.47
CA LEU A 698 1.23 33.28 23.11
C LEU A 698 0.98 34.42 22.08
N PRO A 699 1.66 34.42 20.92
CA PRO A 699 1.36 35.35 19.82
C PRO A 699 -0.11 35.21 19.37
N PRO A 700 -0.79 36.31 18.98
CA PRO A 700 -2.18 36.26 18.53
C PRO A 700 -2.31 35.31 17.33
N GLY A 701 -3.05 34.21 17.51
CA GLY A 701 -3.28 33.17 16.49
C GLY A 701 -2.64 31.81 16.78
N SER A 702 -1.75 31.68 17.77
CA SER A 702 -1.19 30.39 18.17
C SER A 702 -2.12 29.64 19.14
N ARG A 703 -2.52 28.41 18.78
CA ARG A 703 -3.52 27.61 19.55
C ARG A 703 -2.92 26.59 20.52
N ASP A 704 -1.61 26.43 20.60
CA ASP A 704 -1.01 25.39 21.44
C ASP A 704 0.27 25.87 22.16
N ALA A 705 0.21 25.81 23.49
CA ALA A 705 1.31 26.11 24.41
C ALA A 705 2.11 24.85 24.82
N THR A 706 1.85 23.69 24.20
CA THR A 706 2.45 22.40 24.57
C THR A 706 3.20 21.71 23.43
N SER A 707 3.74 22.48 22.47
CA SER A 707 4.69 21.90 21.52
C SER A 707 5.95 21.45 22.26
N PRO A 708 6.46 20.21 22.06
CA PRO A 708 7.69 19.73 22.70
C PRO A 708 8.93 20.55 22.34
N THR A 709 8.83 21.45 21.35
CA THR A 709 9.89 22.43 21.03
C THR A 709 10.08 23.53 22.07
N VAL A 710 9.13 23.79 22.97
CA VAL A 710 9.21 24.89 23.95
C VAL A 710 9.98 24.48 25.22
N PHE A 711 10.09 23.19 25.52
CA PHE A 711 10.76 22.68 26.72
C PHE A 711 11.91 21.75 26.33
N ARG A 712 12.99 22.34 25.82
CA ARG A 712 14.32 21.69 25.81
C ARG A 712 15.05 22.11 27.07
N GLU A 713 15.66 21.17 27.79
CA GLU A 713 16.60 21.48 28.84
C GLU A 713 17.75 22.33 28.28
N PRO A 714 18.19 23.40 28.97
CA PRO A 714 19.35 24.16 28.54
C PRO A 714 20.60 23.29 28.68
N THR A 715 21.21 22.93 27.56
CA THR A 715 22.51 22.27 27.51
C THR A 715 23.64 23.29 27.64
N SER A 716 23.70 24.05 28.74
CA SER A 716 24.92 24.68 29.29
C SER A 716 24.56 25.63 30.45
N PRO A 717 25.41 25.75 31.49
CA PRO A 717 25.24 26.73 32.54
C PRO A 717 25.92 28.04 32.14
N GLU A 718 25.21 28.95 31.47
CA GLU A 718 25.54 30.39 31.40
C GLU A 718 24.49 31.11 30.55
N ALA A 719 23.84 32.11 31.17
CA ALA A 719 23.02 33.22 30.63
C ALA A 719 21.61 33.26 31.25
N ASP A 720 21.40 34.32 32.04
CA ASP A 720 20.22 34.68 32.83
C ASP A 720 18.91 34.85 32.05
#